data_AF-A0A117S5P5-F1
#
_entry.id   AF-A0A117S5P5-F1
#
_cell.length_a   1.000
_cell.length_b   1.000
_cell.length_c   1.000
_cell.angle_alpha   90.00
_cell.angle_beta   90.00
_cell.angle_gamma   90.00
#
_symmetry.space_group_name_H-M   'P 1'
#
loop_
_entity.id
_entity.type
_entity.pdbx_description
1 polymer ?
#
loop_
_entity_poly.entity_id
_entity_poly.type
_entity_poly.pdbx_seq_one_letter_code
_entity_poly.pdbx_strand_id
1 'polypeptide(L)'
;MESSSVLLIKLRMVFSWLKNRMDKTPVNDAQLKMMMLSLWLMTFIAASIASLAAPTGFGVYLDLFIFLFVNSVLFLLTTAMIGFLLSLLYIPLPRLFIGSLFYTVFLTYFILSEANLGSLFSWLITAVYLVSGLCLGIILTIYRSNRMTPIKKVVGSIFPAFFILFVLIWSPSIGNDQVERSFKENDYITPLAVENPAELGDYSIQNFTYGNGSDKQRQEFGNHADVLSNSVDGSDYIKEWHSFRKFFWGFDEKELPVNGRVWMPEGEKRFPLVLMVHGNHVMEDFSDAGYEYLGELLASRGYIAVSVDQNFLNYSSWTGIPKEDMKLRAWILIQHLLQINKYKEMPETPFYQKVDMHRVAVMGHSRGGQAAAMVGDYQKWFDDIPSIGGMEDIEIQAVIGIAPTDRQVDGRRAELNSVSYLTLHGARDGDVHNYHGDRQFSRTSIGNGADHFKAGVYIAEANHSQFNEDWGRMDQKLPGGLFLKYSQIMDATDQREVAKVYISAFIESTLGGNDQYMPLFRDVRYGNEWLPNTQYVTRFENSGFHPLVNFNKTTNRTKFSEGITAEGIGFDVWEIQSEVNRAGNKKQKQGMVFEWEDTGTYSLFIPEDYGEEHLVGPFESFYFSMANMEDDEDDATTVPKLDVTLETRNGKTAKVPLERFREIMPSIHTQYTRNRYLEDILKKGKYSESTEAVFQTYEIPLEAFKELKPDLQLQEIEKITVSFTDGPGKLMVDDIGFIKADGAK
;
A
#
# COMPACT_ATOMS: atom_id res chain seq x y z
N MET A 1 -49.07 -56.14 -20.21
CA MET A 1 -49.59 -54.95 -20.92
C MET A 1 -50.45 -54.04 -20.03
N GLU A 2 -51.18 -54.54 -19.01
CA GLU A 2 -51.98 -53.69 -18.10
C GLU A 2 -51.18 -52.77 -17.15
N SER A 3 -49.98 -53.19 -16.73
CA SER A 3 -49.11 -52.34 -15.89
C SER A 3 -48.68 -51.05 -16.60
N SER A 4 -48.46 -51.10 -17.91
CA SER A 4 -48.00 -49.97 -18.72
C SER A 4 -49.10 -48.92 -18.96
N SER A 5 -50.36 -49.34 -19.07
CA SER A 5 -51.50 -48.42 -19.29
C SER A 5 -51.87 -47.63 -18.02
N VAL A 6 -51.82 -48.27 -16.84
CA VAL A 6 -52.04 -47.61 -15.55
C VAL A 6 -50.92 -46.60 -15.27
N LEU A 7 -49.67 -46.93 -15.61
CA LEU A 7 -48.54 -46.01 -15.47
C LEU A 7 -48.71 -44.78 -16.37
N LEU A 8 -49.12 -44.95 -17.63
CA LEU A 8 -49.38 -43.86 -18.57
C LEU A 8 -50.51 -42.94 -18.11
N ILE A 9 -51.58 -43.47 -17.51
CA ILE A 9 -52.69 -42.66 -16.97
C ILE A 9 -52.24 -41.85 -15.75
N LYS A 10 -51.52 -42.47 -14.81
CA LYS A 10 -50.96 -41.76 -13.64
C LYS A 10 -50.00 -40.64 -14.07
N LEU A 11 -49.12 -40.92 -15.04
CA LEU A 11 -48.24 -39.91 -15.62
C LEU A 11 -49.02 -38.74 -16.20
N ARG A 12 -50.06 -38.99 -17.02
CA ARG A 12 -50.91 -37.94 -17.58
C ARG A 12 -51.59 -37.08 -16.50
N MET A 13 -52.07 -37.69 -15.41
CA MET A 13 -52.66 -36.95 -14.29
C MET A 13 -51.63 -36.06 -13.58
N VAL A 14 -50.43 -36.57 -13.34
CA VAL A 14 -49.33 -35.78 -12.74
C VAL A 14 -48.94 -34.64 -13.68
N PHE A 15 -48.79 -34.88 -14.98
CA PHE A 15 -48.50 -33.83 -15.96
C PHE A 15 -49.58 -32.75 -16.01
N SER A 16 -50.86 -33.14 -16.02
CA SER A 16 -51.98 -32.19 -15.99
C SER A 16 -51.99 -31.37 -14.69
N TRP A 17 -51.66 -32.00 -13.56
CA TRP A 17 -51.54 -31.32 -12.28
C TRP A 17 -50.38 -30.32 -12.29
N LEU A 18 -49.19 -30.72 -12.72
CA LEU A 18 -48.02 -29.85 -12.85
C LEU A 18 -48.31 -28.65 -13.77
N LYS A 19 -48.93 -28.89 -14.93
CA LYS A 19 -49.33 -27.82 -15.85
C LYS A 19 -50.28 -26.82 -15.19
N ASN A 20 -51.31 -27.30 -14.50
CA ASN A 20 -52.23 -26.43 -13.74
C ASN A 20 -51.51 -25.65 -12.62
N ARG A 21 -50.51 -26.25 -11.96
CA ARG A 21 -49.69 -25.52 -10.97
C ARG A 21 -48.86 -24.41 -11.63
N MET A 22 -48.25 -24.71 -12.77
CA MET A 22 -47.49 -23.75 -13.59
C MET A 22 -48.37 -22.58 -14.02
N ASP A 23 -49.56 -22.84 -14.59
CA ASP A 23 -50.52 -21.80 -15.00
C ASP A 23 -51.00 -20.93 -13.82
N LYS A 24 -51.06 -21.51 -12.61
CA LYS A 24 -51.43 -20.80 -11.37
C LYS A 24 -50.26 -20.06 -10.70
N THR A 25 -49.04 -20.13 -11.23
CA THR A 25 -47.86 -19.50 -10.64
C THR A 25 -48.00 -17.97 -10.51
N PRO A 26 -48.37 -17.21 -11.56
CA PRO A 26 -48.38 -15.74 -11.52
C PRO A 26 -49.64 -15.10 -10.91
N VAL A 27 -50.58 -15.89 -10.37
CA VAL A 27 -51.95 -15.43 -10.01
C VAL A 27 -51.94 -14.23 -9.05
N ASN A 28 -50.96 -14.17 -8.13
CA ASN A 28 -50.86 -13.11 -7.12
C ASN A 28 -49.83 -12.01 -7.48
N ASP A 29 -49.20 -12.08 -8.65
CA ASP A 29 -48.07 -11.20 -9.02
C ASP A 29 -48.48 -9.99 -9.88
N ALA A 30 -49.76 -9.90 -10.29
CA ALA A 30 -50.22 -8.94 -11.29
C ALA A 30 -49.92 -7.46 -10.94
N GLN A 31 -49.99 -7.09 -9.66
CA GLN A 31 -49.74 -5.72 -9.18
C GLN A 31 -48.24 -5.45 -8.93
N LEU A 32 -47.38 -6.47 -8.95
CA LEU A 32 -45.97 -6.39 -8.58
C LEU A 32 -45.04 -6.40 -9.81
N LYS A 33 -45.58 -6.25 -11.02
CA LYS A 33 -44.78 -6.26 -12.26
C LYS A 33 -43.68 -5.20 -12.28
N MET A 34 -43.98 -3.98 -11.83
CA MET A 34 -42.96 -2.90 -11.77
C MET A 34 -41.95 -3.13 -10.64
N MET A 35 -42.33 -3.84 -9.57
CA MET A 35 -41.41 -4.26 -8.50
C MET A 35 -40.46 -5.35 -9.01
N MET A 36 -40.95 -6.34 -9.76
CA MET A 36 -40.09 -7.34 -10.40
C MET A 36 -39.17 -6.71 -11.45
N LEU A 37 -39.67 -5.72 -12.20
CA LEU A 37 -38.85 -4.95 -13.15
C LEU A 37 -37.72 -4.19 -12.44
N SER A 38 -38.00 -3.53 -11.30
CA SER A 38 -36.95 -2.83 -10.56
C SER A 38 -35.91 -3.80 -10.02
N LEU A 39 -36.31 -4.95 -9.48
CA LEU A 39 -35.38 -5.99 -9.02
C LEU A 39 -34.51 -6.52 -10.16
N TRP A 40 -35.08 -6.74 -11.34
CA TRP A 40 -34.31 -7.10 -12.53
C TRP A 40 -33.29 -6.01 -12.92
N LEU A 41 -33.69 -4.74 -12.93
CA LEU A 41 -32.78 -3.62 -13.18
C LEU A 41 -31.66 -3.51 -12.13
N MET A 42 -31.96 -3.78 -10.85
CA MET A 42 -30.93 -3.84 -9.80
C MET A 42 -29.95 -4.99 -10.09
N THR A 43 -30.42 -6.17 -10.47
CA THR A 43 -29.50 -7.28 -10.81
C THR A 43 -28.63 -6.96 -12.03
N PHE A 44 -29.08 -6.09 -12.94
CA PHE A 44 -28.24 -5.58 -14.03
C PHE A 44 -27.09 -4.73 -13.50
N ILE A 45 -27.36 -3.82 -12.58
CA ILE A 45 -26.31 -2.99 -11.95
C ILE A 45 -25.31 -3.90 -11.22
N ALA A 46 -25.79 -4.87 -10.43
CA ALA A 46 -24.93 -5.83 -9.73
C ALA A 46 -24.08 -6.67 -10.71
N ALA A 47 -24.69 -7.17 -11.79
CA ALA A 47 -23.99 -7.95 -12.81
C ALA A 47 -22.95 -7.12 -13.58
N SER A 48 -23.23 -5.85 -13.88
CA SER A 48 -22.24 -4.94 -14.46
C SER A 48 -21.04 -4.73 -13.52
N ILE A 49 -21.29 -4.55 -12.22
CA ILE A 49 -20.22 -4.43 -11.22
C ILE A 49 -19.39 -5.72 -11.16
N ALA A 50 -20.04 -6.89 -11.18
CA ALA A 50 -19.35 -8.18 -11.19
C ALA A 50 -18.50 -8.37 -12.47
N SER A 51 -19.01 -7.94 -13.62
CA SER A 51 -18.28 -7.98 -14.89
C SER A 51 -17.02 -7.12 -14.84
N LEU A 52 -17.10 -5.91 -14.31
CA LEU A 52 -15.95 -5.02 -14.17
C LEU A 52 -14.97 -5.50 -13.08
N ALA A 53 -15.43 -6.25 -12.08
CA ALA A 53 -14.61 -6.84 -11.04
C ALA A 53 -13.87 -8.11 -11.47
N ALA A 54 -14.31 -8.75 -12.55
CA ALA A 54 -13.78 -10.03 -13.04
C ALA A 54 -13.63 -10.00 -14.58
N PRO A 55 -12.75 -9.11 -15.11
CA PRO A 55 -12.50 -9.04 -16.54
C PRO A 55 -11.99 -10.39 -17.05
N THR A 56 -12.39 -10.77 -18.26
CA THR A 56 -11.87 -11.98 -18.93
C THR A 56 -10.62 -11.71 -19.75
N GLY A 57 -10.34 -10.42 -20.02
CA GLY A 57 -9.29 -9.96 -20.91
C GLY A 57 -9.68 -9.92 -22.39
N PHE A 58 -10.92 -10.26 -22.77
CA PHE A 58 -11.42 -10.13 -24.15
C PHE A 58 -12.09 -8.79 -24.46
N GLY A 59 -12.10 -7.86 -23.51
CA GLY A 59 -12.63 -6.52 -23.64
C GLY A 59 -13.96 -6.30 -22.90
N VAL A 60 -14.06 -5.11 -22.30
CA VAL A 60 -15.15 -4.72 -21.38
C VAL A 60 -16.55 -4.89 -21.99
N TYR A 61 -16.72 -4.60 -23.28
CA TYR A 61 -18.04 -4.72 -23.93
C TYR A 61 -18.52 -6.17 -24.05
N LEU A 62 -17.61 -7.10 -24.35
CA LEU A 62 -17.94 -8.51 -24.46
C LEU A 62 -18.27 -9.07 -23.07
N ASP A 63 -17.47 -8.72 -22.06
CA ASP A 63 -17.70 -9.12 -20.67
C ASP A 63 -19.06 -8.64 -20.17
N LEU A 64 -19.37 -7.35 -20.36
CA LEU A 64 -20.67 -6.79 -19.97
C LEU A 64 -21.82 -7.51 -20.66
N PHE A 65 -21.71 -7.77 -21.97
CA PHE A 65 -22.74 -8.50 -22.70
C PHE A 65 -22.98 -9.90 -22.12
N ILE A 66 -21.91 -10.67 -21.88
CA ILE A 66 -22.00 -12.02 -21.35
C ILE A 66 -22.63 -12.02 -19.95
N PHE A 67 -22.12 -11.18 -19.03
CA PHE A 67 -22.61 -11.11 -17.66
C PHE A 67 -24.09 -10.68 -17.60
N LEU A 68 -24.48 -9.66 -18.36
CA LEU A 68 -25.86 -9.18 -18.39
C LEU A 68 -26.83 -10.18 -19.03
N PHE A 69 -26.39 -10.89 -20.08
CA PHE A 69 -27.17 -11.94 -20.72
C PHE A 69 -27.38 -13.12 -19.77
N VAL A 70 -26.30 -13.65 -19.19
CA VAL A 70 -26.35 -14.77 -18.23
C VAL A 70 -27.20 -14.38 -17.02
N ASN A 71 -27.00 -13.18 -16.46
CA ASN A 71 -27.81 -12.66 -15.35
C ASN A 71 -29.31 -12.65 -15.70
N SER A 72 -29.68 -12.19 -16.90
CA SER A 72 -31.08 -12.15 -17.33
C SER A 72 -31.70 -13.54 -17.40
N VAL A 73 -30.98 -14.50 -17.99
CA VAL A 73 -31.43 -15.89 -18.10
C VAL A 73 -31.59 -16.51 -16.71
N LEU A 74 -30.59 -16.36 -15.84
CA LEU A 74 -30.62 -16.90 -14.48
C LEU A 74 -31.71 -16.25 -13.62
N PHE A 75 -31.92 -14.94 -13.75
CA PHE A 75 -33.01 -14.22 -13.08
C PHE A 75 -34.37 -14.82 -13.46
N LEU A 76 -34.63 -14.99 -14.75
CA LEU A 76 -35.90 -15.52 -15.26
C LEU A 76 -36.11 -16.98 -14.84
N LEU A 77 -35.08 -17.82 -14.99
CA LEU A 77 -35.13 -19.24 -14.62
C LEU A 77 -35.35 -19.42 -13.11
N THR A 78 -34.60 -18.70 -12.28
CA THR A 78 -34.71 -18.78 -10.81
C THR A 78 -36.08 -18.27 -10.35
N THR A 79 -36.53 -17.15 -10.92
CA THR A 79 -37.85 -16.58 -10.64
C THR A 79 -38.98 -17.56 -10.98
N ALA A 80 -38.92 -18.17 -12.17
CA ALA A 80 -39.90 -19.16 -12.61
C ALA A 80 -39.83 -20.45 -11.76
N MET A 81 -38.63 -20.93 -11.45
CA MET A 81 -38.42 -22.16 -10.67
C MET A 81 -38.94 -22.01 -9.24
N ILE A 82 -38.53 -20.96 -8.52
CA ILE A 82 -38.99 -20.70 -7.15
C ILE A 82 -40.50 -20.43 -7.15
N GLY A 83 -40.98 -19.63 -8.12
CA GLY A 83 -42.39 -19.38 -8.27
C GLY A 83 -43.20 -20.67 -8.44
N PHE A 84 -42.70 -21.58 -9.29
CA PHE A 84 -43.30 -22.88 -9.51
C PHE A 84 -43.23 -23.77 -8.27
N LEU A 85 -42.11 -23.85 -7.57
CA LEU A 85 -41.96 -24.61 -6.31
C LEU A 85 -42.96 -24.13 -5.25
N LEU A 86 -43.07 -22.81 -5.04
CA LEU A 86 -44.08 -22.22 -4.13
C LEU A 86 -45.51 -22.53 -4.61
N SER A 87 -45.70 -22.66 -5.93
CA SER A 87 -46.97 -23.12 -6.46
C SER A 87 -47.23 -24.58 -6.08
N LEU A 88 -46.25 -25.47 -6.10
CA LEU A 88 -46.45 -26.87 -5.68
C LEU A 88 -46.85 -26.97 -4.20
N LEU A 89 -46.38 -26.01 -3.37
CA LEU A 89 -46.69 -25.92 -1.94
C LEU A 89 -48.03 -25.25 -1.62
N TYR A 90 -48.82 -24.84 -2.63
CA TYR A 90 -50.12 -24.19 -2.47
C TYR A 90 -50.11 -22.87 -1.67
N ILE A 91 -48.95 -22.27 -1.45
CA ILE A 91 -48.83 -21.05 -0.63
C ILE A 91 -49.44 -19.86 -1.41
N PRO A 92 -50.38 -19.09 -0.84
CA PRO A 92 -51.06 -17.97 -1.51
C PRO A 92 -50.24 -16.67 -1.47
N LEU A 93 -48.97 -16.74 -1.88
CA LEU A 93 -48.06 -15.59 -1.93
C LEU A 93 -47.86 -15.09 -3.38
N PRO A 94 -47.32 -13.88 -3.59
CA PRO A 94 -46.83 -13.43 -4.90
C PRO A 94 -45.54 -14.19 -5.24
N ARG A 95 -45.67 -15.29 -5.98
CA ARG A 95 -44.64 -16.33 -6.05
C ARG A 95 -43.48 -15.95 -6.96
N LEU A 96 -43.77 -15.30 -8.10
CA LEU A 96 -42.72 -14.81 -8.99
C LEU A 96 -41.98 -13.64 -8.36
N PHE A 97 -42.69 -12.75 -7.66
CA PHE A 97 -42.04 -11.68 -6.90
C PHE A 97 -41.08 -12.24 -5.84
N ILE A 98 -41.47 -13.27 -5.08
CA ILE A 98 -40.58 -13.94 -4.12
C ILE A 98 -39.37 -14.57 -4.81
N GLY A 99 -39.56 -15.20 -5.97
CA GLY A 99 -38.44 -15.72 -6.77
C GLY A 99 -37.46 -14.63 -7.19
N SER A 100 -37.96 -13.47 -7.63
CA SER A 100 -37.11 -12.33 -8.01
C SER A 100 -36.38 -11.71 -6.82
N LEU A 101 -37.02 -11.64 -5.65
CA LEU A 101 -36.39 -11.22 -4.40
C LEU A 101 -35.23 -12.15 -4.04
N PHE A 102 -35.48 -13.46 -4.06
CA PHE A 102 -34.48 -14.47 -3.73
C PHE A 102 -33.26 -14.35 -4.63
N TYR A 103 -33.45 -14.27 -5.94
CA TYR A 103 -32.33 -14.15 -6.87
C TYR A 103 -31.54 -12.85 -6.66
N THR A 104 -32.23 -11.73 -6.43
CA THR A 104 -31.57 -10.43 -6.17
C THR A 104 -30.71 -10.46 -4.92
N VAL A 105 -31.24 -11.04 -3.83
CA VAL A 105 -30.51 -11.23 -2.57
C VAL A 105 -29.32 -12.15 -2.77
N PHE A 106 -29.54 -13.31 -3.39
CA PHE A 106 -28.50 -14.30 -3.65
C PHE A 106 -27.36 -13.72 -4.47
N LEU A 107 -27.66 -13.09 -5.61
CA LEU A 107 -26.66 -12.51 -6.51
C LEU A 107 -25.84 -11.42 -5.80
N THR A 108 -26.51 -10.50 -5.12
CA THR A 108 -25.83 -9.38 -4.44
C THR A 108 -24.94 -9.89 -3.32
N TYR A 109 -25.44 -10.80 -2.48
CA TYR A 109 -24.65 -11.41 -1.41
C TYR A 109 -23.47 -12.20 -1.96
N PHE A 110 -23.69 -12.99 -3.01
CA PHE A 110 -22.65 -13.78 -3.67
C PHE A 110 -21.51 -12.88 -4.17
N ILE A 111 -21.82 -11.81 -4.90
CA ILE A 111 -20.81 -10.86 -5.40
C ILE A 111 -20.00 -10.24 -4.25
N LEU A 112 -20.66 -9.81 -3.17
CA LEU A 112 -19.98 -9.20 -2.01
C LEU A 112 -19.15 -10.22 -1.22
N SER A 113 -19.63 -11.47 -1.14
CA SER A 113 -18.94 -12.58 -0.49
C SER A 113 -17.69 -13.01 -1.26
N GLU A 114 -17.78 -13.16 -2.58
CA GLU A 114 -16.63 -13.46 -3.45
C GLU A 114 -15.57 -12.35 -3.42
N ALA A 115 -16.00 -11.11 -3.22
CA ALA A 115 -15.10 -9.97 -3.01
C ALA A 115 -14.47 -9.94 -1.60
N ASN A 116 -14.77 -10.93 -0.74
CA ASN A 116 -14.25 -11.09 0.61
C ASN A 116 -14.46 -9.85 1.50
N LEU A 117 -15.63 -9.20 1.41
CA LEU A 117 -15.93 -7.97 2.17
C LEU A 117 -16.41 -8.23 3.61
N GLY A 118 -16.51 -9.49 4.03
CA GLY A 118 -17.02 -9.90 5.35
C GLY A 118 -18.51 -10.21 5.32
N SER A 119 -18.92 -11.25 6.05
CA SER A 119 -20.30 -11.79 5.98
C SER A 119 -21.35 -10.79 6.49
N LEU A 120 -21.10 -10.17 7.65
CA LEU A 120 -22.02 -9.20 8.25
C LEU A 120 -22.20 -7.97 7.34
N PHE A 121 -21.09 -7.40 6.86
CA PHE A 121 -21.10 -6.32 5.89
C PHE A 121 -21.89 -6.70 4.63
N SER A 122 -21.63 -7.88 4.08
CA SER A 122 -22.30 -8.35 2.85
C SER A 122 -23.82 -8.47 3.02
N TRP A 123 -24.29 -8.99 4.15
CA TRP A 123 -25.73 -9.05 4.46
C TRP A 123 -26.36 -7.66 4.64
N LEU A 124 -25.69 -6.77 5.37
CA LEU A 124 -26.16 -5.40 5.58
C LEU A 124 -26.31 -4.66 4.26
N ILE A 125 -25.27 -4.66 3.43
CA ILE A 125 -25.30 -4.02 2.11
C ILE A 125 -26.32 -4.67 1.19
N THR A 126 -26.46 -6.00 1.22
CA THR A 126 -27.50 -6.71 0.44
C THR A 126 -28.90 -6.26 0.86
N ALA A 127 -29.16 -6.08 2.15
CA ALA A 127 -30.44 -5.61 2.65
C ALA A 127 -30.71 -4.15 2.21
N VAL A 128 -29.73 -3.25 2.36
CA VAL A 128 -29.84 -1.85 1.90
C VAL A 128 -30.08 -1.79 0.39
N TYR A 129 -29.32 -2.58 -0.38
CA TYR A 129 -29.44 -2.68 -1.84
C TYR A 129 -30.83 -3.17 -2.27
N LEU A 130 -31.35 -4.19 -1.58
CA LEU A 130 -32.69 -4.71 -1.80
C LEU A 130 -33.76 -3.66 -1.52
N VAL A 131 -33.69 -2.96 -0.38
CA VAL A 131 -34.66 -1.91 -0.02
C VAL A 131 -34.64 -0.78 -1.05
N SER A 132 -33.46 -0.36 -1.52
CA SER A 132 -33.33 0.61 -2.62
C SER A 132 -34.03 0.13 -3.90
N GLY A 133 -33.88 -1.15 -4.26
CA GLY A 133 -34.57 -1.77 -5.39
C GLY A 133 -36.09 -1.79 -5.24
N LEU A 134 -36.59 -2.02 -4.02
CA LEU A 134 -38.02 -1.96 -3.70
C LEU A 134 -38.55 -0.53 -3.73
N CYS A 135 -37.80 0.44 -3.21
CA CYS A 135 -38.12 1.87 -3.31
C CYS A 135 -38.24 2.31 -4.77
N LEU A 136 -37.30 1.91 -5.64
CA LEU A 136 -37.39 2.15 -7.07
C LEU A 136 -38.64 1.50 -7.68
N GLY A 137 -38.96 0.26 -7.29
CA GLY A 137 -40.16 -0.44 -7.72
C GLY A 137 -41.46 0.28 -7.33
N ILE A 138 -41.52 0.86 -6.13
CA ILE A 138 -42.65 1.68 -5.67
C ILE A 138 -42.79 2.92 -6.56
N ILE A 139 -41.70 3.64 -6.83
CA ILE A 139 -41.70 4.80 -7.72
C ILE A 139 -42.22 4.40 -9.12
N LEU A 140 -41.66 3.35 -9.71
CA LEU A 140 -42.09 2.86 -11.02
C LEU A 140 -43.59 2.46 -11.03
N THR A 141 -44.08 1.86 -9.95
CA THR A 141 -45.51 1.50 -9.78
C THR A 141 -46.39 2.76 -9.74
N ILE A 142 -46.00 3.77 -8.98
CA ILE A 142 -46.70 5.06 -8.86
C ILE A 142 -46.77 5.76 -10.22
N TYR A 143 -45.65 5.83 -10.94
CA TYR A 143 -45.60 6.52 -12.23
C TYR A 143 -46.34 5.78 -13.34
N ARG A 144 -46.37 4.44 -13.29
CA ARG A 144 -47.17 3.59 -14.20
C ARG A 144 -48.68 3.68 -13.94
N SER A 145 -49.09 4.09 -12.74
CA SER A 145 -50.50 4.20 -12.36
C SER A 145 -51.22 5.33 -13.10
N ASN A 146 -52.33 5.00 -13.76
CA ASN A 146 -53.23 5.96 -14.39
C ASN A 146 -54.25 6.56 -13.41
N ARG A 147 -54.27 6.11 -12.14
CA ARG A 147 -55.25 6.52 -11.13
C ARG A 147 -54.79 7.70 -10.27
N MET A 148 -53.50 8.04 -10.30
CA MET A 148 -52.90 9.09 -9.47
C MET A 148 -52.70 10.37 -10.27
N THR A 149 -53.10 11.50 -9.70
CA THR A 149 -52.78 12.83 -10.25
C THR A 149 -51.27 13.09 -10.14
N PRO A 150 -50.70 14.02 -10.95
CA PRO A 150 -49.27 14.34 -10.89
C PRO A 150 -48.78 14.69 -9.47
N ILE A 151 -49.55 15.49 -8.71
CA ILE A 151 -49.22 15.85 -7.33
C ILE A 151 -49.12 14.62 -6.42
N LYS A 152 -50.10 13.69 -6.50
CA LYS A 152 -50.08 12.46 -5.70
C LYS A 152 -48.90 11.56 -6.06
N LYS A 153 -48.48 11.55 -7.33
CA LYS A 153 -47.30 10.80 -7.78
C LYS A 153 -46.02 11.34 -7.15
N VAL A 154 -45.86 12.67 -7.16
CA VAL A 154 -44.72 13.34 -6.51
C VAL A 154 -44.70 13.02 -5.03
N VAL A 155 -45.80 13.29 -4.32
CA VAL A 155 -45.89 13.07 -2.85
C VAL A 155 -45.62 11.61 -2.48
N GLY A 156 -46.20 10.65 -3.19
CA GLY A 156 -45.98 9.23 -2.94
C GLY A 156 -44.56 8.74 -3.23
N SER A 157 -43.78 9.49 -4.00
CA SER A 157 -42.39 9.16 -4.34
C SER A 157 -41.36 9.79 -3.41
N ILE A 158 -41.75 10.75 -2.55
CA ILE A 158 -40.82 11.48 -1.66
C ILE A 158 -40.05 10.52 -0.76
N PHE A 159 -40.73 9.66 0.01
CA PHE A 159 -40.06 8.77 0.95
C PHE A 159 -39.16 7.72 0.27
N PRO A 160 -39.62 6.98 -0.78
CA PRO A 160 -38.76 6.07 -1.52
C PRO A 160 -37.55 6.77 -2.17
N ALA A 161 -37.74 7.96 -2.75
CA ALA A 161 -36.65 8.72 -3.36
C ALA A 161 -35.67 9.24 -2.30
N PHE A 162 -36.19 9.70 -1.15
CA PHE A 162 -35.38 10.11 -0.01
C PHE A 162 -34.53 8.97 0.53
N PHE A 163 -35.07 7.75 0.65
CA PHE A 163 -34.28 6.59 1.09
C PHE A 163 -33.11 6.31 0.13
N ILE A 164 -33.36 6.29 -1.19
CA ILE A 164 -32.32 6.09 -2.20
C ILE A 164 -31.26 7.21 -2.11
N LEU A 165 -31.70 8.47 -2.03
CA LEU A 165 -30.83 9.62 -1.92
C LEU A 165 -30.00 9.60 -0.64
N PHE A 166 -30.61 9.23 0.49
CA PHE A 166 -29.96 9.08 1.78
C PHE A 166 -28.85 8.04 1.70
N VAL A 167 -29.11 6.85 1.15
CA VAL A 167 -28.08 5.81 0.96
C VAL A 167 -26.93 6.30 0.08
N LEU A 168 -27.20 7.13 -0.94
CA LEU A 168 -26.18 7.65 -1.85
C LEU A 168 -25.34 8.81 -1.27
N ILE A 169 -25.92 9.65 -0.42
CA ILE A 169 -25.29 10.89 0.10
C ILE A 169 -24.79 10.72 1.54
N TRP A 170 -25.33 9.80 2.32
CA TRP A 170 -24.95 9.62 3.72
C TRP A 170 -23.51 9.09 3.84
N SER A 171 -22.59 10.00 4.16
CA SER A 171 -21.16 9.75 4.31
C SER A 171 -20.61 10.40 5.58
N PRO A 172 -20.92 9.87 6.77
CA PRO A 172 -20.38 10.39 8.02
C PRO A 172 -18.86 10.32 8.02
N SER A 173 -18.22 11.37 8.53
CA SER A 173 -16.76 11.48 8.61
C SER A 173 -16.27 11.47 10.05
N ILE A 174 -15.01 11.10 10.25
CA ILE A 174 -14.32 11.30 11.54
C ILE A 174 -14.10 12.82 11.79
N GLY A 175 -14.00 13.22 13.06
CA GLY A 175 -13.86 14.64 13.44
C GLY A 175 -12.50 15.25 13.10
N ASN A 176 -11.43 14.49 13.30
CA ASN A 176 -10.03 14.94 13.14
C ASN A 176 -9.44 14.51 11.80
N ASP A 177 -10.12 14.78 10.68
CA ASP A 177 -9.66 14.31 9.36
C ASP A 177 -8.68 15.24 8.63
N GLN A 178 -8.32 16.35 9.26
CA GLN A 178 -7.40 17.35 8.73
C GLN A 178 -5.95 16.92 8.96
N VAL A 179 -5.09 17.24 8.00
CA VAL A 179 -3.65 16.95 8.08
C VAL A 179 -2.89 18.21 8.48
N GLU A 180 -1.89 18.06 9.34
CA GLU A 180 -1.00 19.16 9.74
C GLU A 180 0.12 19.33 8.71
N ARG A 181 0.08 20.43 7.97
CA ARG A 181 0.98 20.67 6.84
C ARG A 181 2.44 20.75 7.32
N SER A 182 3.34 19.98 6.70
CA SER A 182 4.74 19.94 7.10
C SER A 182 5.54 21.19 6.74
N PHE A 183 5.03 22.03 5.84
CA PHE A 183 5.71 23.25 5.40
C PHE A 183 5.00 24.49 5.93
N LYS A 184 5.74 25.34 6.65
CA LYS A 184 5.25 26.59 7.25
C LYS A 184 6.10 27.77 6.78
N GLU A 185 5.52 28.98 6.78
CA GLU A 185 6.20 30.18 6.25
C GLU A 185 7.46 30.59 7.04
N ASN A 186 7.59 30.19 8.32
CA ASN A 186 8.71 30.54 9.20
C ASN A 186 9.45 29.30 9.73
N ASP A 187 9.77 28.37 8.84
CA ASP A 187 10.56 27.19 9.20
C ASP A 187 12.02 27.54 9.54
N TYR A 188 12.62 26.78 10.47
CA TYR A 188 14.05 26.89 10.82
C TYR A 188 14.97 26.52 9.66
N ILE A 189 14.47 25.70 8.73
CA ILE A 189 15.21 25.15 7.60
C ILE A 189 15.05 26.04 6.36
N THR A 190 16.16 26.31 5.69
CA THR A 190 16.15 26.88 4.34
C THR A 190 16.08 25.74 3.32
N PRO A 191 15.13 25.77 2.35
CA PRO A 191 15.06 24.77 1.29
C PRO A 191 16.38 24.59 0.53
N LEU A 192 16.59 23.40 -0.02
CA LEU A 192 17.82 23.08 -0.74
C LEU A 192 17.95 23.91 -2.02
N ALA A 193 19.04 24.66 -2.12
CA ALA A 193 19.39 25.43 -3.31
C ALA A 193 20.18 24.58 -4.34
N VAL A 194 19.64 23.41 -4.69
CA VAL A 194 20.15 22.54 -5.76
C VAL A 194 19.06 22.30 -6.80
N GLU A 195 19.41 21.66 -7.91
CA GLU A 195 18.46 21.33 -8.96
C GLU A 195 17.31 20.45 -8.42
N ASN A 196 16.09 20.72 -8.85
CA ASN A 196 14.94 19.91 -8.46
C ASN A 196 15.10 18.48 -9.01
N PRO A 197 15.20 17.45 -8.16
CA PRO A 197 15.45 16.08 -8.60
C PRO A 197 14.28 15.49 -9.41
N ALA A 198 13.09 16.12 -9.38
CA ALA A 198 11.92 15.71 -10.15
C ALA A 198 11.84 16.35 -11.56
N GLU A 199 12.79 17.22 -11.91
CA GLU A 199 12.94 17.75 -13.27
C GLU A 199 13.78 16.81 -14.15
N LEU A 200 13.46 16.78 -15.44
CA LEU A 200 14.21 16.01 -16.42
C LEU A 200 15.65 16.53 -16.48
N GLY A 201 16.60 15.60 -16.53
CA GLY A 201 18.01 15.92 -16.69
C GLY A 201 18.43 16.16 -18.14
N ASP A 202 19.75 16.28 -18.34
CA ASP A 202 20.35 16.69 -19.61
C ASP A 202 20.49 15.56 -20.66
N TYR A 203 20.33 14.29 -20.28
CA TYR A 203 20.52 13.18 -21.21
C TYR A 203 19.32 13.04 -22.15
N SER A 204 19.61 12.91 -23.45
CA SER A 204 18.62 12.36 -24.39
C SER A 204 18.36 10.89 -24.08
N ILE A 205 17.14 10.43 -24.33
CA ILE A 205 16.69 9.10 -23.92
C ILE A 205 16.42 8.24 -25.16
N GLN A 206 16.92 7.01 -25.12
CA GLN A 206 16.53 5.94 -26.02
C GLN A 206 15.55 4.98 -25.31
N ASN A 207 14.39 4.75 -25.93
CA ASN A 207 13.36 3.83 -25.44
C ASN A 207 13.31 2.58 -26.31
N PHE A 208 13.26 1.40 -25.68
CA PHE A 208 13.09 0.12 -26.37
C PHE A 208 12.54 -0.95 -25.42
N THR A 209 12.10 -2.08 -25.97
CA THR A 209 11.67 -3.24 -25.19
C THR A 209 12.56 -4.45 -25.43
N TYR A 210 12.65 -5.31 -24.42
CA TYR A 210 13.10 -6.68 -24.63
C TYR A 210 12.01 -7.66 -24.23
N GLY A 211 11.85 -8.72 -25.01
CA GLY A 211 10.85 -9.75 -24.77
C GLY A 211 11.10 -11.02 -25.58
N ASN A 212 10.40 -12.09 -25.24
CA ASN A 212 10.69 -13.40 -25.81
C ASN A 212 10.14 -13.59 -27.25
N GLY A 213 9.50 -12.58 -27.82
CA GLY A 213 9.00 -12.61 -29.20
C GLY A 213 7.65 -13.29 -29.38
N SER A 214 6.99 -13.75 -28.31
CA SER A 214 5.82 -14.63 -28.38
C SER A 214 4.62 -14.19 -27.54
N ASP A 215 4.68 -13.02 -26.90
CA ASP A 215 3.57 -12.47 -26.12
C ASP A 215 2.31 -12.30 -26.98
N LYS A 216 1.19 -12.89 -26.53
CA LYS A 216 -0.09 -12.87 -27.24
C LYS A 216 -0.89 -11.59 -27.04
N GLN A 217 -0.63 -10.88 -25.95
CA GLN A 217 -1.44 -9.76 -25.50
C GLN A 217 -0.80 -8.42 -25.87
N ARG A 218 0.53 -8.36 -25.95
CA ARG A 218 1.33 -7.14 -26.12
C ARG A 218 2.34 -7.32 -27.25
N GLN A 219 2.19 -6.54 -28.31
CA GLN A 219 3.01 -6.69 -29.52
C GLN A 219 4.47 -6.30 -29.27
N GLU A 220 4.71 -5.35 -28.39
CA GLU A 220 6.02 -4.83 -27.98
C GLU A 220 6.88 -5.87 -27.23
N PHE A 221 6.28 -6.95 -26.69
CA PHE A 221 7.01 -8.11 -26.16
C PHE A 221 6.89 -9.34 -27.06
N GLY A 222 6.00 -9.26 -28.05
CA GLY A 222 5.77 -10.26 -29.07
C GLY A 222 6.63 -10.00 -30.31
N ASN A 223 6.00 -10.08 -31.48
CA ASN A 223 6.68 -9.97 -32.77
C ASN A 223 7.34 -8.61 -33.08
N HIS A 224 7.11 -7.59 -32.25
CA HIS A 224 7.74 -6.27 -32.36
C HIS A 224 8.71 -5.96 -31.21
N ALA A 225 9.17 -6.96 -30.46
CA ALA A 225 10.22 -6.75 -29.47
C ALA A 225 11.52 -6.26 -30.13
N ASP A 226 12.10 -5.17 -29.61
CA ASP A 226 13.34 -4.59 -30.16
C ASP A 226 14.54 -5.50 -29.90
N VAL A 227 14.57 -6.16 -28.74
CA VAL A 227 15.60 -7.13 -28.34
C VAL A 227 14.95 -8.43 -27.88
N LEU A 228 15.43 -9.57 -28.40
CA LEU A 228 14.91 -10.88 -28.02
C LEU A 228 15.53 -11.37 -26.71
N SER A 229 14.69 -11.66 -25.72
CA SER A 229 15.09 -12.29 -24.45
C SER A 229 14.83 -13.79 -24.44
N ASN A 230 15.53 -14.49 -23.54
CA ASN A 230 15.25 -15.89 -23.29
C ASN A 230 14.03 -16.02 -22.36
N SER A 231 13.28 -17.11 -22.51
CA SER A 231 12.36 -17.57 -21.46
C SER A 231 13.13 -18.33 -20.38
N VAL A 232 12.56 -18.37 -19.18
CA VAL A 232 13.13 -19.05 -18.01
C VAL A 232 12.15 -20.09 -17.45
N ASP A 233 12.70 -21.20 -16.94
CA ASP A 233 11.91 -22.29 -16.34
C ASP A 233 11.71 -22.03 -14.84
N GLY A 234 10.49 -21.62 -14.47
CA GLY A 234 10.07 -21.37 -13.09
C GLY A 234 9.43 -22.57 -12.40
N SER A 235 9.57 -23.78 -12.96
CA SER A 235 8.94 -25.00 -12.43
C SER A 235 9.33 -25.32 -10.99
N ASP A 236 10.47 -24.83 -10.49
CA ASP A 236 10.88 -25.03 -9.09
C ASP A 236 10.01 -24.28 -8.09
N TYR A 237 9.37 -23.18 -8.52
CA TYR A 237 8.50 -22.36 -7.68
C TYR A 237 7.02 -22.63 -7.93
N ILE A 238 6.62 -22.85 -9.19
CA ILE A 238 5.22 -23.14 -9.53
C ILE A 238 5.11 -24.53 -10.12
N LYS A 239 4.32 -25.40 -9.49
CA LYS A 239 4.01 -26.74 -10.00
C LYS A 239 2.66 -26.83 -10.73
N GLU A 240 1.80 -25.84 -10.56
CA GLU A 240 0.44 -25.82 -11.12
C GLU A 240 0.16 -24.49 -11.82
N TRP A 241 0.29 -24.48 -13.15
CA TRP A 241 -0.11 -23.35 -13.99
C TRP A 241 -1.50 -23.60 -14.59
N HIS A 242 -2.46 -22.76 -14.24
CA HIS A 242 -3.87 -22.99 -14.61
C HIS A 242 -4.08 -22.91 -16.13
N SER A 243 -4.89 -23.82 -16.70
CA SER A 243 -5.10 -23.90 -18.16
C SER A 243 -5.63 -22.62 -18.79
N PHE A 244 -6.51 -21.88 -18.10
CA PHE A 244 -6.99 -20.59 -18.60
C PHE A 244 -5.88 -19.51 -18.59
N ARG A 245 -4.97 -19.56 -17.61
CA ARG A 245 -3.81 -18.66 -17.57
C ARG A 245 -2.85 -18.97 -18.73
N LYS A 246 -2.61 -20.26 -19.01
CA LYS A 246 -1.86 -20.71 -20.20
C LYS A 246 -2.53 -20.27 -21.50
N PHE A 247 -3.85 -20.39 -21.59
CA PHE A 247 -4.60 -19.95 -22.77
C PHE A 247 -4.42 -18.45 -23.02
N PHE A 248 -4.59 -17.64 -21.97
CA PHE A 248 -4.47 -16.19 -22.02
C PHE A 248 -3.05 -15.74 -22.40
N TRP A 249 -2.04 -16.20 -21.66
CA TRP A 249 -0.65 -15.74 -21.86
C TRP A 249 0.06 -16.43 -23.03
N GLY A 250 -0.26 -17.69 -23.31
CA GLY A 250 0.40 -18.50 -24.35
C GLY A 250 1.54 -19.37 -23.87
N PHE A 251 1.98 -19.23 -22.62
CA PHE A 251 3.05 -20.02 -22.00
C PHE A 251 2.60 -20.61 -20.64
N ASP A 252 3.43 -21.50 -20.10
CA ASP A 252 3.28 -22.06 -18.76
C ASP A 252 4.54 -21.83 -17.90
N GLU A 253 4.62 -22.46 -16.73
CA GLU A 253 5.69 -22.26 -15.77
C GLU A 253 7.10 -22.55 -16.32
N LYS A 254 7.22 -23.27 -17.44
CA LYS A 254 8.51 -23.67 -18.03
C LYS A 254 9.11 -22.65 -18.96
N GLU A 255 8.31 -21.71 -19.44
CA GLU A 255 8.68 -20.76 -20.49
C GLU A 255 8.33 -19.32 -20.08
N LEU A 256 8.47 -18.99 -18.79
CA LEU A 256 8.16 -17.66 -18.27
C LEU A 256 8.98 -16.59 -19.02
N PRO A 257 8.36 -15.52 -19.52
CA PRO A 257 9.06 -14.52 -20.30
C PRO A 257 9.87 -13.58 -19.40
N VAL A 258 11.02 -13.15 -19.90
CA VAL A 258 11.83 -12.08 -19.29
C VAL A 258 11.59 -10.81 -20.11
N ASN A 259 10.46 -10.14 -19.85
CA ASN A 259 9.98 -8.98 -20.61
C ASN A 259 10.21 -7.65 -19.85
N GLY A 260 10.73 -6.62 -20.51
CA GLY A 260 10.94 -5.32 -19.87
C GLY A 260 10.91 -4.14 -20.83
N ARG A 261 10.43 -3.00 -20.33
CA ARG A 261 10.49 -1.69 -21.00
C ARG A 261 11.69 -0.93 -20.47
N VAL A 262 12.47 -0.34 -21.37
CA VAL A 262 13.75 0.29 -21.05
C VAL A 262 13.73 1.74 -21.48
N TRP A 263 14.12 2.61 -20.56
CA TRP A 263 14.50 3.99 -20.82
C TRP A 263 15.99 4.10 -20.50
N MET A 264 16.80 4.39 -21.52
CA MET A 264 18.26 4.38 -21.42
C MET A 264 18.83 5.75 -21.83
N PRO A 265 19.75 6.34 -21.04
CA PRO A 265 20.42 7.56 -21.46
C PRO A 265 21.32 7.31 -22.68
N GLU A 266 21.32 8.23 -23.64
CA GLU A 266 22.26 8.20 -24.75
C GLU A 266 23.66 8.64 -24.28
N GLY A 267 24.70 7.94 -24.74
CA GLY A 267 26.10 8.31 -24.45
C GLY A 267 27.06 7.13 -24.45
N GLU A 268 28.37 7.42 -24.39
CA GLU A 268 29.43 6.38 -24.46
C GLU A 268 29.86 5.79 -23.11
N LYS A 269 29.44 6.40 -21.99
CA LYS A 269 29.79 5.93 -20.66
C LYS A 269 28.92 4.74 -20.22
N ARG A 270 29.35 4.06 -19.16
CA ARG A 270 28.51 3.13 -18.42
C ARG A 270 27.59 3.88 -17.47
N PHE A 271 26.34 3.46 -17.41
CA PHE A 271 25.29 4.05 -16.59
C PHE A 271 24.85 3.05 -15.52
N PRO A 272 24.52 3.52 -14.30
CA PRO A 272 23.92 2.67 -13.27
C PRO A 272 22.55 2.14 -13.72
N LEU A 273 22.09 1.06 -13.10
CA LEU A 273 20.87 0.35 -13.47
C LEU A 273 19.82 0.41 -12.36
N VAL A 274 18.58 0.74 -12.72
CA VAL A 274 17.41 0.74 -11.83
C VAL A 274 16.35 -0.20 -12.41
N LEU A 275 16.10 -1.32 -11.72
CA LEU A 275 14.97 -2.20 -12.04
C LEU A 275 13.76 -1.79 -11.22
N MET A 276 12.61 -1.64 -11.88
CA MET A 276 11.33 -1.27 -11.27
C MET A 276 10.31 -2.38 -11.51
N VAL A 277 9.59 -2.79 -10.47
CA VAL A 277 8.57 -3.83 -10.57
C VAL A 277 7.24 -3.44 -9.94
N HIS A 278 6.15 -3.74 -10.65
CA HIS A 278 4.81 -3.48 -10.16
C HIS A 278 4.35 -4.53 -9.12
N GLY A 279 3.30 -4.19 -8.38
CA GLY A 279 2.65 -5.07 -7.40
C GLY A 279 1.67 -6.05 -8.02
N ASN A 280 0.89 -6.73 -7.17
CA ASN A 280 -0.21 -7.57 -7.67
C ASN A 280 -1.39 -6.69 -8.06
N HIS A 281 -1.75 -6.75 -9.34
CA HIS A 281 -3.00 -6.22 -9.88
C HIS A 281 -3.89 -7.37 -10.38
N VAL A 282 -4.86 -7.11 -11.26
CA VAL A 282 -5.49 -8.16 -12.07
C VAL A 282 -4.60 -8.45 -13.30
N MET A 283 -4.41 -9.71 -13.68
CA MET A 283 -3.49 -10.06 -14.77
C MET A 283 -3.98 -9.60 -16.15
N GLU A 284 -5.29 -9.36 -16.27
CA GLU A 284 -5.95 -8.91 -17.50
C GLU A 284 -5.85 -7.39 -17.70
N ASP A 285 -5.23 -6.65 -16.77
CA ASP A 285 -4.99 -5.20 -16.82
C ASP A 285 -3.53 -4.90 -16.44
N PHE A 286 -2.73 -4.57 -17.45
CA PHE A 286 -1.27 -4.60 -17.36
C PHE A 286 -0.72 -3.42 -16.57
N SER A 287 0.30 -3.68 -15.76
CA SER A 287 0.82 -2.72 -14.77
C SER A 287 2.23 -2.22 -15.05
N ASP A 288 2.91 -2.78 -16.04
CA ASP A 288 4.32 -2.51 -16.34
C ASP A 288 4.55 -1.14 -16.99
N ALA A 289 3.54 -0.55 -17.66
CA ALA A 289 3.68 0.74 -18.32
C ALA A 289 3.59 1.93 -17.35
N GLY A 290 2.84 1.81 -16.26
CA GLY A 290 2.54 2.92 -15.34
C GLY A 290 3.70 3.50 -14.51
N TYR A 291 4.95 3.12 -14.80
CA TYR A 291 6.17 3.75 -14.29
C TYR A 291 6.95 4.52 -15.37
N GLU A 292 6.37 4.75 -16.54
CA GLU A 292 7.00 5.50 -17.63
C GLU A 292 7.54 6.85 -17.17
N TYR A 293 6.77 7.61 -16.37
CA TYR A 293 7.21 8.89 -15.82
C TYR A 293 8.50 8.80 -14.97
N LEU A 294 8.73 7.70 -14.24
CA LEU A 294 9.98 7.45 -13.53
C LEU A 294 11.07 6.96 -14.47
N GLY A 295 10.71 6.14 -15.45
CA GLY A 295 11.61 5.65 -16.48
C GLY A 295 12.27 6.80 -17.25
N GLU A 296 11.46 7.73 -17.75
CA GLU A 296 11.93 8.91 -18.46
C GLU A 296 12.76 9.84 -17.56
N LEU A 297 12.29 10.10 -16.33
CA LEU A 297 13.01 10.93 -15.37
C LEU A 297 14.40 10.37 -15.09
N LEU A 298 14.48 9.12 -14.64
CA LEU A 298 15.75 8.50 -14.25
C LEU A 298 16.70 8.38 -15.46
N ALA A 299 16.19 8.08 -16.65
CA ALA A 299 17.00 8.04 -17.87
C ALA A 299 17.53 9.41 -18.28
N SER A 300 16.72 10.46 -18.25
CA SER A 300 17.19 11.83 -18.51
C SER A 300 18.25 12.29 -17.51
N ARG A 301 18.27 11.72 -16.30
CA ARG A 301 19.24 12.01 -15.24
C ARG A 301 20.44 11.05 -15.22
N GLY A 302 20.57 10.18 -16.23
CA GLY A 302 21.76 9.34 -16.41
C GLY A 302 21.71 7.98 -15.72
N TYR A 303 20.52 7.39 -15.57
CA TYR A 303 20.30 6.04 -15.03
C TYR A 303 19.53 5.19 -16.02
N ILE A 304 19.95 3.95 -16.27
CA ILE A 304 19.17 3.01 -17.06
C ILE A 304 17.98 2.57 -16.22
N ALA A 305 16.77 2.88 -16.64
CA ALA A 305 15.55 2.51 -15.94
C ALA A 305 14.81 1.41 -16.70
N VAL A 306 14.45 0.34 -15.99
CA VAL A 306 13.80 -0.84 -16.58
C VAL A 306 12.53 -1.17 -15.81
N SER A 307 11.37 -1.02 -16.42
CA SER A 307 10.11 -1.53 -15.86
C SER A 307 9.89 -2.98 -16.29
N VAL A 308 9.84 -3.87 -15.31
CA VAL A 308 9.75 -5.32 -15.50
C VAL A 308 8.30 -5.78 -15.55
N ASP A 309 7.99 -6.65 -16.51
CA ASP A 309 6.69 -7.29 -16.64
C ASP A 309 6.57 -8.52 -15.74
N GLN A 310 5.64 -8.46 -14.77
CA GLN A 310 5.23 -9.60 -13.94
C GLN A 310 3.71 -9.78 -13.94
N ASN A 311 3.01 -9.30 -14.97
CA ASN A 311 1.56 -9.38 -15.04
C ASN A 311 1.06 -10.82 -15.04
N PHE A 312 1.84 -11.76 -15.59
CA PHE A 312 1.54 -13.19 -15.54
C PHE A 312 1.59 -13.80 -14.14
N LEU A 313 2.06 -13.08 -13.12
CA LEU A 313 2.03 -13.46 -11.70
C LEU A 313 0.93 -12.77 -10.91
N ASN A 314 0.16 -11.88 -11.55
CA ASN A 314 -0.96 -11.19 -10.93
C ASN A 314 -2.16 -12.11 -10.71
N TYR A 315 -3.00 -11.74 -9.76
CA TYR A 315 -4.28 -12.38 -9.48
C TYR A 315 -5.21 -12.33 -10.71
N SER A 316 -6.03 -13.36 -10.87
CA SER A 316 -7.15 -13.36 -11.80
C SER A 316 -8.38 -13.92 -11.10
N SER A 317 -9.55 -13.33 -11.34
CA SER A 317 -10.82 -13.87 -10.83
C SER A 317 -11.13 -15.27 -11.38
N TRP A 318 -10.45 -15.69 -12.45
CA TRP A 318 -10.64 -16.98 -13.13
C TRP A 318 -9.61 -18.04 -12.74
N THR A 319 -8.42 -17.62 -12.29
CA THR A 319 -7.30 -18.55 -12.06
C THR A 319 -6.63 -18.40 -10.70
N GLY A 320 -7.08 -17.43 -9.89
CA GLY A 320 -6.45 -17.09 -8.62
C GLY A 320 -5.08 -16.47 -8.80
N ILE A 321 -4.26 -16.55 -7.74
CA ILE A 321 -2.86 -16.13 -7.74
C ILE A 321 -1.97 -17.39 -7.68
N PRO A 322 -0.80 -17.40 -8.35
CA PRO A 322 0.15 -18.49 -8.18
C PRO A 322 0.59 -18.66 -6.70
N LYS A 323 0.78 -19.91 -6.25
CA LYS A 323 1.00 -20.23 -4.81
C LYS A 323 2.28 -19.61 -4.22
N GLU A 324 3.38 -19.64 -4.97
CA GLU A 324 4.70 -19.15 -4.53
C GLU A 324 5.04 -17.79 -5.15
N ASP A 325 4.03 -16.93 -5.37
CA ASP A 325 4.20 -15.70 -6.14
C ASP A 325 5.29 -14.78 -5.58
N MET A 326 5.47 -14.70 -4.25
CA MET A 326 6.50 -13.84 -3.65
C MET A 326 7.92 -14.25 -4.04
N LYS A 327 8.28 -15.53 -3.85
CA LYS A 327 9.60 -16.06 -4.23
C LYS A 327 9.81 -15.98 -5.74
N LEU A 328 8.78 -16.32 -6.53
CA LEU A 328 8.91 -16.28 -7.97
C LEU A 328 9.08 -14.85 -8.50
N ARG A 329 8.39 -13.85 -7.94
CA ARG A 329 8.57 -12.44 -8.33
C ARG A 329 10.00 -11.97 -8.08
N ALA A 330 10.57 -12.30 -6.93
CA ALA A 330 11.97 -11.99 -6.62
C ALA A 330 12.94 -12.75 -7.53
N TRP A 331 12.70 -14.04 -7.79
CA TRP A 331 13.52 -14.82 -8.70
C TRP A 331 13.47 -14.30 -10.14
N ILE A 332 12.31 -13.91 -10.67
CA ILE A 332 12.18 -13.30 -12.00
C ILE A 332 13.00 -12.01 -12.08
N LEU A 333 13.00 -11.16 -11.05
CA LEU A 333 13.85 -9.96 -11.03
C LEU A 333 15.34 -10.29 -11.13
N ILE A 334 15.79 -11.34 -10.45
CA ILE A 334 17.16 -11.86 -10.60
C ILE A 334 17.41 -12.29 -12.06
N GLN A 335 16.45 -12.97 -12.69
CA GLN A 335 16.59 -13.34 -14.11
C GLN A 335 16.70 -12.12 -15.04
N HIS A 336 16.03 -11.01 -14.73
CA HIS A 336 16.20 -9.75 -15.46
C HIS A 336 17.61 -9.18 -15.30
N LEU A 337 18.14 -9.14 -14.07
CA LEU A 337 19.52 -8.69 -13.81
C LEU A 337 20.54 -9.52 -14.60
N LEU A 338 20.40 -10.85 -14.58
CA LEU A 338 21.28 -11.77 -15.32
C LEU A 338 21.13 -11.61 -16.84
N GLN A 339 19.92 -11.42 -17.35
CA GLN A 339 19.66 -11.20 -18.77
C GLN A 339 20.30 -9.89 -19.26
N ILE A 340 20.23 -8.81 -18.48
CA ILE A 340 20.90 -7.54 -18.79
C ILE A 340 22.41 -7.68 -18.65
N ASN A 341 22.89 -8.45 -17.67
CA ASN A 341 24.32 -8.75 -17.50
C ASN A 341 24.91 -9.50 -18.70
N LYS A 342 24.09 -10.32 -19.37
CA LYS A 342 24.46 -10.95 -20.64
C LYS A 342 24.43 -9.96 -21.79
N TYR A 343 23.38 -9.14 -21.89
CA TYR A 343 23.24 -8.16 -22.96
C TYR A 343 24.37 -7.14 -23.00
N LYS A 344 24.90 -6.72 -21.84
CA LYS A 344 26.02 -5.75 -21.82
C LYS A 344 27.28 -6.25 -22.55
N GLU A 345 27.41 -7.55 -22.79
CA GLU A 345 28.53 -8.17 -23.51
C GLU A 345 28.20 -8.51 -24.99
N MET A 346 26.98 -8.20 -25.45
CA MET A 346 26.44 -8.55 -26.77
C MET A 346 26.33 -7.31 -27.70
N PRO A 347 27.18 -7.18 -28.74
CA PRO A 347 27.22 -6.02 -29.64
C PRO A 347 25.91 -5.68 -30.35
N GLU A 348 25.03 -6.66 -30.51
CA GLU A 348 23.72 -6.52 -31.15
C GLU A 348 22.66 -5.86 -30.25
N THR A 349 22.94 -5.68 -28.96
CA THR A 349 21.97 -5.11 -28.01
C THR A 349 22.32 -3.65 -27.68
N PRO A 350 21.32 -2.79 -27.40
CA PRO A 350 21.58 -1.42 -26.95
C PRO A 350 22.38 -1.35 -25.63
N PHE A 351 22.35 -2.41 -24.83
CA PHE A 351 23.08 -2.48 -23.56
C PHE A 351 24.59 -2.68 -23.71
N TYR A 352 25.08 -2.99 -24.91
CA TYR A 352 26.48 -3.34 -25.15
C TYR A 352 27.43 -2.28 -24.57
N GLN A 353 28.20 -2.67 -23.56
CA GLN A 353 29.15 -1.83 -22.84
C GLN A 353 28.55 -0.59 -22.16
N LYS A 354 27.22 -0.50 -22.01
CA LYS A 354 26.51 0.66 -21.41
C LYS A 354 26.11 0.47 -19.95
N VAL A 355 26.09 -0.75 -19.42
CA VAL A 355 25.55 -1.03 -18.07
C VAL A 355 26.67 -1.16 -17.03
N ASP A 356 26.53 -0.47 -15.90
CA ASP A 356 27.38 -0.64 -14.73
C ASP A 356 26.73 -1.57 -13.69
N MET A 357 27.20 -2.82 -13.62
CA MET A 357 26.66 -3.82 -12.69
C MET A 357 27.16 -3.67 -11.25
N HIS A 358 28.06 -2.73 -10.97
CA HIS A 358 28.46 -2.39 -9.61
C HIS A 358 27.57 -1.31 -8.96
N ARG A 359 26.63 -0.73 -9.74
CA ARG A 359 25.73 0.33 -9.27
C ARG A 359 24.30 0.00 -9.70
N VAL A 360 23.69 -0.92 -8.94
CA VAL A 360 22.33 -1.40 -9.21
C VAL A 360 21.37 -1.02 -8.08
N ALA A 361 20.19 -0.54 -8.45
CA ALA A 361 19.06 -0.35 -7.56
C ALA A 361 17.89 -1.25 -7.98
N VAL A 362 17.18 -1.81 -6.99
CA VAL A 362 15.96 -2.57 -7.22
C VAL A 362 14.80 -1.91 -6.49
N MET A 363 13.80 -1.51 -7.26
CA MET A 363 12.61 -0.83 -6.81
C MET A 363 11.38 -1.70 -7.03
N GLY A 364 10.44 -1.68 -6.10
CA GLY A 364 9.15 -2.34 -6.32
C GLY A 364 7.99 -1.75 -5.53
N HIS A 365 6.78 -1.93 -6.06
CA HIS A 365 5.54 -1.48 -5.46
C HIS A 365 4.74 -2.64 -4.84
N SER A 366 4.21 -2.48 -3.63
CA SER A 366 3.36 -3.48 -2.98
C SER A 366 4.09 -4.81 -2.83
N ARG A 367 3.55 -5.90 -3.37
CA ARG A 367 4.25 -7.20 -3.48
C ARG A 367 5.57 -7.13 -4.24
N GLY A 368 5.68 -6.23 -5.22
CA GLY A 368 6.93 -5.94 -5.92
C GLY A 368 7.99 -5.34 -4.99
N GLY A 369 7.57 -4.50 -4.03
CA GLY A 369 8.49 -3.93 -3.02
C GLY A 369 9.01 -4.99 -2.05
N GLN A 370 8.19 -5.98 -1.71
CA GLN A 370 8.67 -7.17 -0.99
C GLN A 370 9.67 -7.97 -1.83
N ALA A 371 9.39 -8.16 -3.12
CA ALA A 371 10.29 -8.87 -4.03
C ALA A 371 11.64 -8.13 -4.16
N ALA A 372 11.63 -6.80 -4.27
CA ALA A 372 12.85 -5.98 -4.31
C ALA A 372 13.71 -6.17 -3.05
N ALA A 373 13.09 -6.19 -1.85
CA ALA A 373 13.81 -6.49 -0.62
C ALA A 373 14.36 -7.92 -0.57
N MET A 374 13.65 -8.90 -1.13
CA MET A 374 14.15 -10.29 -1.25
C MET A 374 15.33 -10.40 -2.23
N VAL A 375 15.36 -9.57 -3.29
CA VAL A 375 16.50 -9.50 -4.23
C VAL A 375 17.71 -8.83 -3.57
N GLY A 376 17.51 -7.77 -2.77
CA GLY A 376 18.60 -7.19 -1.98
C GLY A 376 19.18 -8.14 -0.93
N ASP A 377 18.41 -9.15 -0.51
CA ASP A 377 18.80 -10.22 0.43
C ASP A 377 18.93 -11.58 -0.31
N TYR A 378 19.30 -11.58 -1.61
CA TYR A 378 19.17 -12.77 -2.45
C TYR A 378 19.93 -13.98 -1.91
N GLN A 379 21.07 -13.79 -1.26
CA GLN A 379 21.87 -14.87 -0.68
C GLN A 379 21.04 -15.66 0.35
N LYS A 380 20.24 -15.01 1.20
CA LYS A 380 19.39 -15.70 2.17
C LYS A 380 18.23 -16.46 1.52
N TRP A 381 17.76 -16.00 0.37
CA TRP A 381 16.55 -16.50 -0.29
C TRP A 381 16.80 -17.54 -1.37
N PHE A 382 17.95 -17.46 -2.05
CA PHE A 382 18.25 -18.18 -3.27
C PHE A 382 19.65 -18.80 -3.28
N ASP A 383 20.30 -18.96 -2.12
CA ASP A 383 21.64 -19.56 -2.05
C ASP A 383 21.71 -20.91 -2.79
N ASP A 384 22.87 -21.18 -3.40
CA ASP A 384 23.21 -22.46 -4.03
C ASP A 384 22.27 -22.97 -5.15
N ILE A 385 21.41 -22.13 -5.76
CA ILE A 385 20.62 -22.54 -6.93
C ILE A 385 21.32 -22.17 -8.25
N PRO A 386 21.52 -23.11 -9.20
CA PRO A 386 22.23 -22.82 -10.45
C PRO A 386 21.62 -21.71 -11.31
N SER A 387 20.31 -21.44 -11.16
CA SER A 387 19.59 -20.44 -11.94
C SER A 387 19.93 -18.99 -11.57
N ILE A 388 20.63 -18.75 -10.46
CA ILE A 388 21.10 -17.40 -10.08
C ILE A 388 22.59 -17.17 -10.31
N GLY A 389 23.29 -18.12 -10.96
CA GLY A 389 24.72 -17.98 -11.25
C GLY A 389 25.01 -16.71 -12.04
N GLY A 390 26.02 -15.95 -11.60
CA GLY A 390 26.36 -14.62 -12.12
C GLY A 390 25.83 -13.46 -11.26
N MET A 391 25.00 -13.72 -10.24
CA MET A 391 24.60 -12.68 -9.27
C MET A 391 25.77 -12.19 -8.42
N GLU A 392 26.80 -13.01 -8.24
CA GLU A 392 28.06 -12.64 -7.58
C GLU A 392 28.80 -11.48 -8.28
N ASP A 393 28.53 -11.25 -9.57
CA ASP A 393 29.10 -10.16 -10.37
C ASP A 393 28.23 -8.89 -10.36
N ILE A 394 27.12 -8.89 -9.60
CA ILE A 394 26.14 -7.80 -9.57
C ILE A 394 26.02 -7.24 -8.15
N GLU A 395 26.29 -5.95 -7.99
CA GLU A 395 26.24 -5.25 -6.71
C GLU A 395 24.97 -4.41 -6.60
N ILE A 396 24.05 -4.86 -5.73
CA ILE A 396 22.84 -4.11 -5.39
C ILE A 396 23.19 -3.14 -4.28
N GLN A 397 23.20 -1.84 -4.59
CA GLN A 397 23.55 -0.78 -3.64
C GLN A 397 22.32 -0.13 -3.00
N ALA A 398 21.16 -0.24 -3.63
CA ALA A 398 19.93 0.40 -3.18
C ALA A 398 18.67 -0.46 -3.40
N VAL A 399 17.75 -0.40 -2.44
CA VAL A 399 16.42 -1.01 -2.53
C VAL A 399 15.35 0.05 -2.24
N ILE A 400 14.30 0.10 -3.07
CA ILE A 400 13.20 1.05 -2.93
C ILE A 400 11.87 0.29 -2.83
N GLY A 401 11.13 0.50 -1.73
CA GLY A 401 9.78 -0.01 -1.54
C GLY A 401 8.74 1.10 -1.66
N ILE A 402 7.91 1.09 -2.71
CA ILE A 402 6.66 1.86 -2.73
C ILE A 402 5.57 1.01 -2.09
N ALA A 403 4.91 1.52 -1.05
CA ALA A 403 3.84 0.88 -0.31
C ALA A 403 4.02 -0.65 -0.15
N PRO A 404 5.22 -1.13 0.26
CA PRO A 404 5.60 -2.52 0.06
C PRO A 404 4.78 -3.46 0.96
N THR A 405 4.55 -4.71 0.53
CA THR A 405 4.13 -5.74 1.49
C THR A 405 5.31 -6.23 2.31
N ASP A 406 5.06 -6.86 3.46
CA ASP A 406 6.10 -7.51 4.26
C ASP A 406 5.58 -8.80 4.90
N ARG A 407 5.13 -9.74 4.08
CA ARG A 407 4.60 -11.04 4.52
C ARG A 407 5.74 -11.99 4.83
N GLN A 408 5.54 -12.84 5.83
CA GLN A 408 6.45 -13.96 6.10
C GLN A 408 6.31 -15.00 4.97
N VAL A 409 7.44 -15.45 4.42
CA VAL A 409 7.51 -16.50 3.39
C VAL A 409 8.47 -17.56 3.91
N ASP A 410 8.06 -18.83 3.92
CA ASP A 410 8.82 -19.96 4.49
C ASP A 410 9.35 -19.73 5.92
N GLY A 411 8.57 -19.02 6.75
CA GLY A 411 8.98 -18.69 8.11
C GLY A 411 10.01 -17.55 8.21
N ARG A 412 10.40 -16.93 7.10
CA ARG A 412 11.45 -15.90 7.03
C ARG A 412 10.91 -14.57 6.48
N ARG A 413 11.70 -13.51 6.67
CA ARG A 413 11.53 -12.18 6.08
C ARG A 413 12.88 -11.69 5.56
N ALA A 414 12.84 -10.80 4.57
CA ALA A 414 14.03 -10.18 4.05
C ALA A 414 14.67 -9.27 5.11
N GLU A 415 16.00 -9.33 5.18
CA GLU A 415 16.87 -8.55 6.05
C GLU A 415 18.01 -7.99 5.20
N LEU A 416 17.90 -6.70 4.85
CA LEU A 416 18.89 -6.03 4.02
C LEU A 416 20.13 -5.70 4.86
N ASN A 417 21.31 -5.95 4.30
CA ASN A 417 22.59 -5.69 4.96
C ASN A 417 23.51 -4.95 4.00
N SER A 418 24.05 -3.80 4.44
CA SER A 418 24.96 -2.98 3.62
C SER A 418 24.35 -2.58 2.28
N VAL A 419 23.08 -2.16 2.30
CA VAL A 419 22.33 -1.66 1.15
C VAL A 419 21.53 -0.44 1.61
N SER A 420 21.49 0.62 0.80
CA SER A 420 20.64 1.78 1.08
C SER A 420 19.16 1.41 0.88
N TYR A 421 18.27 1.89 1.75
CA TYR A 421 16.85 1.54 1.67
C TYR A 421 15.93 2.77 1.72
N LEU A 422 15.04 2.90 0.74
CA LEU A 422 13.97 3.91 0.76
C LEU A 422 12.60 3.24 0.82
N THR A 423 11.70 3.74 1.65
CA THR A 423 10.28 3.40 1.57
C THR A 423 9.40 4.63 1.46
N LEU A 424 8.44 4.59 0.54
CA LEU A 424 7.37 5.57 0.39
C LEU A 424 6.04 4.89 0.68
N HIS A 425 5.19 5.43 1.56
CA HIS A 425 3.91 4.79 1.89
C HIS A 425 2.85 5.85 2.20
N GLY A 426 1.65 5.69 1.64
CA GLY A 426 0.54 6.60 1.88
C GLY A 426 -0.31 6.22 3.09
N ALA A 427 -0.66 7.18 3.95
CA ALA A 427 -1.53 6.91 5.09
C ALA A 427 -2.95 6.48 4.67
N ARG A 428 -3.39 6.92 3.48
CA ARG A 428 -4.68 6.55 2.87
C ARG A 428 -4.61 5.31 2.00
N ASP A 429 -3.54 4.51 2.12
CA ASP A 429 -3.39 3.24 1.42
C ASP A 429 -4.50 2.25 1.83
N GLY A 430 -5.51 2.11 0.97
CA GLY A 430 -6.62 1.21 1.17
C GLY A 430 -6.29 -0.25 0.88
N ASP A 431 -5.14 -0.59 0.29
CA ASP A 431 -4.77 -1.98 0.00
C ASP A 431 -3.83 -2.54 1.08
N VAL A 432 -2.67 -1.92 1.23
CA VAL A 432 -1.67 -2.16 2.27
C VAL A 432 -1.80 -1.09 3.36
N HIS A 433 -2.95 -1.07 4.05
CA HIS A 433 -3.28 -0.11 5.13
C HIS A 433 -2.29 -0.02 6.30
N ASN A 434 -1.43 -1.02 6.51
CA ASN A 434 -0.39 -0.93 7.54
C ASN A 434 0.91 -0.45 6.89
N TYR A 435 1.68 0.39 7.60
CA TYR A 435 2.98 0.86 7.10
C TYR A 435 4.05 -0.25 7.15
N HIS A 436 3.96 -1.21 6.23
CA HIS A 436 4.85 -2.38 6.16
C HIS A 436 6.28 -2.02 5.76
N GLY A 437 6.48 -0.91 5.04
CA GLY A 437 7.81 -0.40 4.70
C GLY A 437 8.69 -0.10 5.93
N ASP A 438 8.10 0.41 7.01
CA ASP A 438 8.81 0.68 8.27
C ASP A 438 9.34 -0.61 8.95
N ARG A 439 8.66 -1.73 8.73
CA ARG A 439 9.16 -3.04 9.21
C ARG A 439 10.39 -3.50 8.43
N GLN A 440 10.46 -3.21 7.14
CA GLN A 440 11.65 -3.50 6.32
C GLN A 440 12.79 -2.52 6.66
N PHE A 441 12.48 -1.22 6.83
CA PHE A 441 13.41 -0.20 7.33
C PHE A 441 14.09 -0.66 8.64
N SER A 442 13.27 -1.11 9.59
CA SER A 442 13.75 -1.56 10.91
C SER A 442 14.66 -2.79 10.86
N ARG A 443 14.55 -3.63 9.81
CA ARG A 443 15.40 -4.81 9.60
C ARG A 443 16.56 -4.57 8.64
N THR A 444 16.73 -3.33 8.16
CA THR A 444 17.84 -2.96 7.29
C THR A 444 19.01 -2.48 8.14
N SER A 445 20.16 -3.13 7.97
CA SER A 445 21.42 -2.74 8.61
C SER A 445 22.32 -1.98 7.63
N ILE A 446 22.82 -0.82 8.05
CA ILE A 446 23.61 0.09 7.20
C ILE A 446 25.12 -0.28 7.17
N GLY A 447 25.58 -1.16 8.06
CA GLY A 447 26.99 -1.58 8.15
C GLY A 447 27.92 -0.45 8.64
N ASN A 448 29.12 -0.81 9.11
CA ASN A 448 30.03 0.13 9.80
C ASN A 448 30.98 0.89 8.85
N GLY A 449 30.83 0.80 7.52
CA GLY A 449 31.88 1.24 6.59
C GLY A 449 31.44 1.70 5.21
N ALA A 450 30.17 2.06 5.01
CA ALA A 450 29.65 2.46 3.71
C ALA A 450 28.82 3.74 3.80
N ASP A 451 28.78 4.50 2.69
CA ASP A 451 27.98 5.70 2.46
C ASP A 451 26.48 5.35 2.27
N HIS A 452 26.03 4.24 2.87
CA HIS A 452 24.64 3.80 2.82
C HIS A 452 23.80 4.53 3.86
N PHE A 453 22.52 4.67 3.55
CA PHE A 453 21.52 5.20 4.48
C PHE A 453 20.16 4.58 4.20
N LYS A 454 19.27 4.68 5.18
CA LYS A 454 17.88 4.31 5.02
C LYS A 454 16.96 5.47 5.35
N ALA A 455 15.89 5.58 4.58
CA ALA A 455 14.87 6.60 4.73
C ALA A 455 13.46 5.99 4.61
N GLY A 456 12.54 6.48 5.42
CA GLY A 456 11.11 6.17 5.33
C GLY A 456 10.29 7.45 5.26
N VAL A 457 9.34 7.48 4.32
CA VAL A 457 8.48 8.64 4.07
C VAL A 457 7.03 8.17 4.10
N TYR A 458 6.31 8.61 5.12
CA TYR A 458 4.87 8.35 5.27
C TYR A 458 4.08 9.61 4.92
N ILE A 459 3.15 9.48 3.98
CA ILE A 459 2.53 10.61 3.26
C ILE A 459 1.04 10.64 3.56
N ALA A 460 0.54 11.68 4.24
CA ALA A 460 -0.77 11.64 4.88
C ALA A 460 -1.98 11.52 3.94
N GLU A 461 -1.90 12.09 2.74
CA GLU A 461 -3.01 12.08 1.77
C GLU A 461 -2.75 11.13 0.58
N ALA A 462 -1.62 10.42 0.55
CA ALA A 462 -1.34 9.47 -0.53
C ALA A 462 -2.08 8.14 -0.34
N ASN A 463 -2.51 7.51 -1.43
CA ASN A 463 -3.13 6.19 -1.44
C ASN A 463 -2.17 5.11 -2.01
N HIS A 464 -2.63 3.86 -2.16
CA HIS A 464 -1.82 2.80 -2.76
C HIS A 464 -1.58 3.04 -4.25
N SER A 465 -2.65 3.36 -4.99
CA SER A 465 -2.68 3.11 -6.44
C SER A 465 -2.00 4.20 -7.27
N GLN A 466 -2.08 5.47 -6.88
CA GLN A 466 -1.72 6.60 -7.76
C GLN A 466 -0.21 6.74 -8.03
N PHE A 467 0.65 5.97 -7.35
CA PHE A 467 2.07 5.85 -7.69
C PHE A 467 2.31 5.19 -9.06
N ASN A 468 1.35 4.38 -9.53
CA ASN A 468 1.35 3.78 -10.86
C ASN A 468 0.26 4.48 -11.70
N GLU A 469 0.62 4.96 -12.89
CA GLU A 469 -0.30 5.77 -13.71
C GLU A 469 -1.50 4.98 -14.24
N ASP A 470 -1.39 3.66 -14.35
CA ASP A 470 -2.43 2.79 -14.93
C ASP A 470 -3.50 2.39 -13.90
N TRP A 471 -3.18 2.39 -12.60
CA TRP A 471 -4.07 1.82 -11.56
C TRP A 471 -5.19 2.76 -11.10
N GLY A 472 -5.07 4.06 -11.40
CA GLY A 472 -6.04 5.07 -10.99
C GLY A 472 -6.11 5.26 -9.46
N ARG A 473 -7.29 5.65 -8.95
CA ARG A 473 -7.49 6.05 -7.53
C ARG A 473 -8.05 4.95 -6.63
N MET A 474 -8.45 3.80 -7.20
CA MET A 474 -9.25 2.80 -6.51
C MET A 474 -8.37 1.67 -5.93
N ASP A 475 -7.97 1.79 -4.67
CA ASP A 475 -7.12 0.79 -3.98
C ASP A 475 -7.80 -0.57 -3.74
N GLN A 476 -9.08 -0.69 -4.07
CA GLN A 476 -9.83 -1.93 -3.93
C GLN A 476 -10.67 -2.21 -5.15
N LYS A 477 -10.51 -3.38 -5.75
CA LYS A 477 -11.36 -3.82 -6.86
C LYS A 477 -12.85 -3.73 -6.50
N LEU A 478 -13.67 -3.61 -7.54
CA LEU A 478 -15.11 -3.67 -7.40
C LEU A 478 -15.57 -5.01 -6.79
N PRO A 479 -16.69 -5.01 -6.04
CA PRO A 479 -17.45 -3.87 -5.56
C PRO A 479 -16.81 -3.13 -4.37
N GLY A 480 -15.72 -3.63 -3.78
CA GLY A 480 -15.09 -3.07 -2.58
C GLY A 480 -14.74 -1.58 -2.72
N GLY A 481 -14.20 -1.19 -3.87
CA GLY A 481 -13.87 0.21 -4.17
C GLY A 481 -15.06 1.18 -4.14
N LEU A 482 -16.31 0.72 -4.30
CA LEU A 482 -17.50 1.60 -4.22
C LEU A 482 -17.73 2.16 -2.82
N PHE A 483 -17.14 1.51 -1.80
CA PHE A 483 -17.30 1.87 -0.40
C PHE A 483 -16.15 2.72 0.14
N LEU A 484 -15.09 2.96 -0.64
CA LEU A 484 -13.94 3.75 -0.21
C LEU A 484 -14.22 5.25 -0.27
N LYS A 485 -13.60 6.00 0.65
CA LYS A 485 -13.63 7.47 0.69
C LYS A 485 -12.47 8.02 -0.14
N TYR A 486 -12.81 8.80 -1.17
CA TYR A 486 -11.80 9.37 -2.07
C TYR A 486 -11.48 10.83 -1.75
N SER A 487 -12.31 11.55 -0.99
CA SER A 487 -12.20 13.01 -0.82
C SER A 487 -10.98 13.49 -0.04
N GLN A 488 -10.23 12.57 0.60
CA GLN A 488 -9.04 12.86 1.41
C GLN A 488 -7.76 12.33 0.78
N ILE A 489 -7.84 11.86 -0.48
CA ILE A 489 -6.68 11.42 -1.24
C ILE A 489 -6.18 12.61 -2.05
N MET A 490 -4.87 12.85 -2.04
CA MET A 490 -4.24 13.90 -2.85
C MET A 490 -4.41 13.62 -4.34
N ASP A 491 -4.15 14.62 -5.17
CA ASP A 491 -4.19 14.45 -6.61
C ASP A 491 -3.08 13.49 -7.09
N ALA A 492 -3.39 12.75 -8.15
CA ALA A 492 -2.50 11.70 -8.63
C ALA A 492 -1.16 12.27 -9.13
N THR A 493 -1.17 13.47 -9.71
CA THR A 493 0.03 14.20 -10.15
C THR A 493 0.92 14.55 -8.95
N ASP A 494 0.33 15.04 -7.87
CA ASP A 494 1.05 15.42 -6.65
C ASP A 494 1.69 14.19 -5.99
N GLN A 495 0.95 13.08 -5.93
CA GLN A 495 1.50 11.82 -5.40
C GLN A 495 2.67 11.29 -6.23
N ARG A 496 2.62 11.44 -7.56
CA ARG A 496 3.74 11.09 -8.45
C ARG A 496 4.89 12.09 -8.35
N GLU A 497 4.61 13.37 -8.07
CA GLU A 497 5.65 14.37 -7.78
C GLU A 497 6.46 13.95 -6.56
N VAL A 498 5.80 13.52 -5.48
CA VAL A 498 6.48 12.96 -4.29
C VAL A 498 7.37 11.77 -4.67
N ALA A 499 6.87 10.87 -5.51
CA ALA A 499 7.65 9.72 -5.99
C ALA A 499 8.88 10.17 -6.80
N LYS A 500 8.72 11.08 -7.76
CA LYS A 500 9.82 11.63 -8.56
C LYS A 500 10.90 12.26 -7.66
N VAL A 501 10.51 13.16 -6.75
CA VAL A 501 11.45 13.87 -5.87
C VAL A 501 12.26 12.89 -5.04
N TYR A 502 11.62 12.01 -4.28
CA TYR A 502 12.33 11.12 -3.35
C TYR A 502 13.11 10.02 -4.06
N ILE A 503 12.56 9.41 -5.12
CA ILE A 503 13.22 8.31 -5.82
C ILE A 503 14.43 8.81 -6.59
N SER A 504 14.29 9.91 -7.34
CA SER A 504 15.39 10.50 -8.10
C SER A 504 16.52 10.98 -7.19
N ALA A 505 16.19 11.75 -6.14
CA ALA A 505 17.17 12.19 -5.14
C ALA A 505 17.89 11.03 -4.46
N PHE A 506 17.18 9.92 -4.20
CA PHE A 506 17.73 8.75 -3.52
C PHE A 506 18.67 7.99 -4.43
N ILE A 507 18.28 7.78 -5.69
CA ILE A 507 19.15 7.16 -6.71
C ILE A 507 20.40 8.02 -6.95
N GLU A 508 20.26 9.35 -6.99
CA GLU A 508 21.40 10.25 -7.12
C GLU A 508 22.35 10.21 -5.91
N SER A 509 21.81 10.18 -4.69
CA SER A 509 22.62 10.10 -3.48
C SER A 509 23.34 8.75 -3.37
N THR A 510 22.68 7.66 -3.77
CA THR A 510 23.18 6.29 -3.52
C THR A 510 24.02 5.71 -4.65
N LEU A 511 23.59 5.87 -5.91
CA LEU A 511 24.29 5.33 -7.09
C LEU A 511 25.11 6.42 -7.80
N GLY A 512 24.67 7.68 -7.69
CA GLY A 512 25.32 8.85 -8.30
C GLY A 512 26.43 9.47 -7.47
N GLY A 513 26.42 9.25 -6.14
CA GLY A 513 27.33 9.92 -5.18
C GLY A 513 27.04 11.41 -5.01
N ASN A 514 25.80 11.85 -5.28
CA ASN A 514 25.38 13.24 -5.11
C ASN A 514 24.78 13.47 -3.71
N ASP A 515 25.65 13.69 -2.73
CA ASP A 515 25.26 13.87 -1.33
C ASP A 515 24.50 15.19 -1.06
N GLN A 516 24.40 16.08 -2.05
CA GLN A 516 23.69 17.37 -1.88
C GLN A 516 22.19 17.19 -1.58
N TYR A 517 21.62 16.03 -1.94
CA TYR A 517 20.23 15.68 -1.64
C TYR A 517 20.05 15.01 -0.26
N MET A 518 21.12 14.62 0.43
CA MET A 518 21.03 13.95 1.74
C MET A 518 20.15 14.69 2.77
N PRO A 519 20.19 16.04 2.87
CA PRO A 519 19.34 16.77 3.81
C PRO A 519 17.84 16.52 3.63
N LEU A 520 17.36 16.27 2.40
CA LEU A 520 15.95 15.96 2.12
C LEU A 520 15.45 14.74 2.93
N PHE A 521 16.30 13.72 3.07
CA PHE A 521 15.92 12.48 3.77
C PHE A 521 15.92 12.65 5.29
N ARG A 522 16.79 13.54 5.80
CA ARG A 522 16.86 13.89 7.23
C ARG A 522 15.67 14.74 7.64
N ASP A 523 15.31 15.72 6.83
CA ASP A 523 14.15 16.59 7.06
C ASP A 523 13.45 16.99 5.75
N VAL A 524 12.18 16.62 5.64
CA VAL A 524 11.34 16.88 4.46
C VAL A 524 11.27 18.36 4.07
N ARG A 525 11.44 19.28 5.02
CA ARG A 525 11.33 20.73 4.77
C ARG A 525 12.41 21.27 3.83
N TYR A 526 13.53 20.56 3.70
CA TYR A 526 14.54 20.85 2.67
C TYR A 526 13.97 20.74 1.24
N GLY A 527 12.92 19.93 1.02
CA GLY A 527 12.24 19.78 -0.25
C GLY A 527 10.96 20.61 -0.42
N ASN A 528 10.72 21.62 0.44
CA ASN A 528 9.50 22.46 0.41
C ASN A 528 9.22 23.09 -0.96
N GLU A 529 10.27 23.45 -1.72
CA GLU A 529 10.10 24.04 -3.06
C GLU A 529 9.68 23.02 -4.13
N TRP A 530 9.81 21.72 -3.87
CA TRP A 530 9.57 20.65 -4.85
C TRP A 530 8.35 19.78 -4.50
N LEU A 531 8.06 19.61 -3.21
CA LEU A 531 7.04 18.68 -2.74
C LEU A 531 5.66 19.36 -2.58
N PRO A 532 4.56 18.66 -2.86
CA PRO A 532 3.23 19.16 -2.54
C PRO A 532 3.09 19.32 -1.03
N ASN A 533 2.45 20.41 -0.60
CA ASN A 533 2.31 20.70 0.82
C ASN A 533 1.26 19.79 1.44
N THR A 534 1.67 18.70 2.09
CA THR A 534 0.86 17.80 2.92
C THR A 534 1.59 17.50 4.23
N GLN A 535 1.02 16.62 5.07
CA GLN A 535 1.73 16.11 6.23
C GLN A 535 2.62 14.92 5.83
N TYR A 536 3.89 15.02 6.17
CA TYR A 536 4.89 13.98 6.01
C TYR A 536 5.46 13.58 7.37
N VAL A 537 5.60 12.29 7.59
CA VAL A 537 6.36 11.73 8.70
C VAL A 537 7.58 11.04 8.11
N THR A 538 8.77 11.53 8.45
CA THR A 538 10.04 11.06 7.88
C THR A 538 10.94 10.42 8.94
N ARG A 539 11.54 9.30 8.58
CA ARG A 539 12.51 8.57 9.40
C ARG A 539 13.80 8.39 8.61
N PHE A 540 14.94 8.60 9.25
CA PHE A 540 16.25 8.53 8.60
C PHE A 540 17.29 7.91 9.51
N GLU A 541 18.20 7.10 8.96
CA GLU A 541 19.38 6.58 9.66
C GLU A 541 20.51 6.34 8.65
N ASN A 542 21.73 6.76 8.98
CA ASN A 542 22.95 6.49 8.21
C ASN A 542 24.02 5.83 9.11
N SER A 543 25.18 5.51 8.53
CA SER A 543 26.32 4.93 9.26
C SER A 543 26.92 5.84 10.33
N GLY A 544 26.59 7.14 10.32
CA GLY A 544 27.02 8.13 11.30
C GLY A 544 26.27 8.07 12.63
N PHE A 545 25.17 7.32 12.72
CA PHE A 545 24.40 7.22 13.95
C PHE A 545 25.12 6.40 15.04
N HIS A 546 25.36 7.05 16.17
CA HIS A 546 25.94 6.46 17.35
C HIS A 546 24.87 6.31 18.46
N PRO A 547 24.29 5.11 18.64
CA PRO A 547 23.21 4.90 19.60
C PRO A 547 23.71 4.87 21.04
N LEU A 548 23.03 5.57 21.94
CA LEU A 548 23.21 5.49 23.40
C LEU A 548 22.36 4.36 24.01
N VAL A 549 21.18 4.13 23.45
CA VAL A 549 20.21 3.17 23.98
C VAL A 549 19.68 2.29 22.84
N ASN A 550 19.53 1.00 23.13
CA ASN A 550 18.89 0.06 22.21
C ASN A 550 17.80 -0.74 22.95
N PHE A 551 16.56 -0.29 22.80
CA PHE A 551 15.39 -0.92 23.45
C PHE A 551 15.11 -2.34 22.94
N ASN A 552 15.63 -2.73 21.77
CA ASN A 552 15.43 -4.05 21.19
C ASN A 552 16.33 -5.14 21.81
N LYS A 553 17.32 -4.75 22.61
CA LYS A 553 18.30 -5.66 23.22
C LYS A 553 18.10 -5.84 24.73
N THR A 554 17.07 -5.22 25.32
CA THR A 554 16.86 -5.24 26.77
C THR A 554 15.38 -5.27 27.12
N THR A 555 15.06 -5.88 28.26
CA THR A 555 13.74 -5.74 28.89
C THR A 555 13.79 -4.82 30.11
N ASN A 556 14.98 -4.29 30.44
CA ASN A 556 15.18 -3.41 31.59
C ASN A 556 15.06 -1.94 31.14
N ARG A 557 14.12 -1.20 31.75
CA ARG A 557 13.87 0.21 31.46
C ARG A 557 14.90 1.19 32.06
N THR A 558 15.72 0.74 33.02
CA THR A 558 16.65 1.60 33.78
C THR A 558 18.12 1.29 33.57
N LYS A 559 18.47 0.17 32.93
CA LYS A 559 19.86 -0.25 32.71
C LYS A 559 20.07 -0.69 31.27
N PHE A 560 21.05 -0.09 30.61
CA PHE A 560 21.41 -0.32 29.22
C PHE A 560 22.87 -0.82 29.09
N SER A 561 23.31 -1.06 27.86
CA SER A 561 24.67 -1.47 27.55
C SER A 561 25.70 -0.43 27.99
N GLU A 562 26.95 -0.88 28.19
CA GLU A 562 28.09 -0.03 28.57
C GLU A 562 27.88 0.84 29.83
N GLY A 563 27.03 0.36 30.75
CA GLY A 563 26.81 1.00 32.06
C GLY A 563 25.88 2.20 32.05
N ILE A 564 25.31 2.58 30.90
CA ILE A 564 24.31 3.66 30.81
C ILE A 564 23.08 3.28 31.63
N THR A 565 22.60 4.21 32.46
CA THR A 565 21.38 4.02 33.26
C THR A 565 20.35 5.10 32.97
N ALA A 566 19.09 4.86 33.33
CA ALA A 566 18.02 5.81 33.09
C ALA A 566 17.00 5.89 34.21
N GLU A 567 16.39 7.07 34.32
CA GLU A 567 15.37 7.41 35.30
C GLU A 567 14.23 8.18 34.62
N GLY A 568 12.99 7.71 34.81
CA GLY A 568 11.78 8.39 34.39
C GLY A 568 11.00 8.86 35.63
N ILE A 569 10.67 10.15 35.68
CA ILE A 569 9.92 10.80 36.77
C ILE A 569 8.70 11.50 36.17
N GLY A 570 7.53 11.39 36.81
CA GLY A 570 6.31 12.07 36.37
C GLY A 570 5.58 11.39 35.21
N PHE A 571 5.83 10.10 34.99
CA PHE A 571 5.12 9.30 33.99
C PHE A 571 4.15 8.32 34.66
N ASP A 572 2.94 8.23 34.11
CA ASP A 572 1.94 7.23 34.44
C ASP A 572 2.28 5.89 33.78
N VAL A 573 2.82 5.94 32.56
CA VAL A 573 3.40 4.78 31.85
C VAL A 573 4.86 5.07 31.50
N TRP A 574 5.75 4.17 31.92
CA TRP A 574 7.17 4.18 31.55
C TRP A 574 7.66 2.74 31.41
N GLU A 575 7.55 2.19 30.20
CA GLU A 575 7.92 0.81 29.91
C GLU A 575 8.29 0.57 28.44
N ILE A 576 9.06 -0.50 28.21
CA ILE A 576 9.45 -0.92 26.86
C ILE A 576 8.31 -1.75 26.28
N GLN A 577 7.75 -1.29 25.16
CA GLN A 577 6.69 -2.01 24.43
C GLN A 577 7.08 -2.25 22.97
N SER A 578 6.48 -3.27 22.36
CA SER A 578 6.51 -3.43 20.92
C SER A 578 5.53 -2.48 20.27
N GLU A 579 5.95 -1.80 19.22
CA GLU A 579 5.06 -1.01 18.37
C GLU A 579 4.01 -1.92 17.72
N VAL A 580 2.78 -1.43 17.56
CA VAL A 580 1.69 -2.16 16.90
C VAL A 580 1.24 -1.42 15.65
N ASN A 581 0.86 -2.17 14.62
CA ASN A 581 0.24 -1.60 13.44
C ASN A 581 -1.29 -1.46 13.60
N ARG A 582 -1.97 -0.85 12.61
CA ARG A 582 -3.45 -0.70 12.61
C ARG A 582 -4.20 -2.01 12.80
N ALA A 583 -3.62 -3.13 12.40
CA ALA A 583 -4.24 -4.44 12.58
C ALA A 583 -3.90 -5.10 13.93
N GLY A 584 -3.34 -4.35 14.90
CA GLY A 584 -2.96 -4.83 16.23
C GLY A 584 -1.77 -5.79 16.24
N ASN A 585 -1.04 -5.94 15.12
CA ASN A 585 0.09 -6.85 15.04
C ASN A 585 1.35 -6.16 15.57
N LYS A 586 2.06 -6.83 16.47
CA LYS A 586 3.35 -6.38 16.97
C LYS A 586 4.38 -6.32 15.84
N LYS A 587 5.01 -5.16 15.69
CA LYS A 587 6.25 -4.99 14.93
C LYS A 587 7.41 -5.57 15.74
N GLN A 588 8.52 -5.84 15.06
CA GLN A 588 9.69 -6.42 15.70
C GLN A 588 10.41 -5.40 16.59
N LYS A 589 10.32 -4.11 16.23
CA LYS A 589 11.00 -3.04 16.96
C LYS A 589 10.24 -2.70 18.24
N GLN A 590 11.00 -2.45 19.30
CA GLN A 590 10.54 -2.00 20.59
C GLN A 590 11.00 -0.56 20.82
N GLY A 591 10.17 0.21 21.52
CA GLY A 591 10.46 1.56 21.97
C GLY A 591 10.08 1.72 23.44
N MET A 592 10.56 2.81 24.05
CA MET A 592 10.12 3.23 25.37
C MET A 592 8.85 4.05 25.24
N VAL A 593 7.76 3.59 25.87
CA VAL A 593 6.50 4.33 25.94
C VAL A 593 6.51 5.22 27.17
N PHE A 594 6.18 6.49 26.95
CA PHE A 594 5.96 7.50 27.97
C PHE A 594 4.53 8.01 27.88
N GLU A 595 3.79 7.95 28.99
CA GLU A 595 2.46 8.56 29.15
C GLU A 595 2.48 9.43 30.39
N TRP A 596 1.96 10.65 30.30
CA TRP A 596 1.94 11.61 31.40
C TRP A 596 0.74 12.55 31.31
N GLU A 597 0.27 13.03 32.47
CA GLU A 597 -0.81 14.02 32.58
C GLU A 597 -0.33 15.48 32.46
N ASP A 598 0.61 15.91 33.31
CA ASP A 598 1.07 17.32 33.35
C ASP A 598 2.46 17.45 32.70
N THR A 599 3.47 16.84 33.33
CA THR A 599 4.87 16.90 32.91
C THR A 599 5.61 15.62 33.28
N GLY A 600 6.46 15.13 32.38
CA GLY A 600 7.35 13.99 32.62
C GLY A 600 8.81 14.37 32.38
N THR A 601 9.74 13.58 32.91
CA THR A 601 11.18 13.78 32.66
C THR A 601 11.90 12.45 32.56
N TYR A 602 12.60 12.23 31.44
CA TYR A 602 13.44 11.07 31.21
C TYR A 602 14.92 11.48 31.19
N SER A 603 15.69 10.91 32.10
CA SER A 603 17.13 11.18 32.24
C SER A 603 17.95 9.94 31.90
N LEU A 604 18.95 10.09 31.03
CA LEU A 604 20.03 9.13 30.80
C LEU A 604 21.27 9.58 31.56
N PHE A 605 21.88 8.66 32.31
CA PHE A 605 23.15 8.88 33.00
C PHE A 605 24.25 8.12 32.27
N ILE A 606 25.25 8.87 31.81
CA ILE A 606 26.35 8.40 30.99
C ILE A 606 27.56 8.14 31.92
N PRO A 607 28.18 6.94 31.91
CA PRO A 607 29.42 6.68 32.63
C PRO A 607 30.62 7.48 32.10
N GLU A 608 31.63 7.72 32.94
CA GLU A 608 32.81 8.50 32.56
C GLU A 608 33.59 7.83 31.44
N ASP A 609 33.93 6.55 31.65
CA ASP A 609 34.59 5.70 30.66
C ASP A 609 33.84 5.68 29.30
N TYR A 610 32.50 5.67 29.32
CA TYR A 610 31.70 5.71 28.08
C TYR A 610 31.91 7.02 27.31
N GLY A 611 31.83 8.16 28.01
CA GLY A 611 32.01 9.47 27.38
C GLY A 611 33.40 9.61 26.78
N GLU A 612 34.43 9.14 27.48
CA GLU A 612 35.83 9.18 27.05
C GLU A 612 36.15 8.21 25.90
N GLU A 613 35.46 7.07 25.80
CA GLU A 613 35.73 6.07 24.75
C GLU A 613 34.85 6.25 23.50
N HIS A 614 33.57 6.62 23.69
CA HIS A 614 32.56 6.53 22.63
C HIS A 614 32.05 7.88 22.14
N LEU A 615 32.11 8.92 22.97
CA LEU A 615 31.70 10.28 22.58
C LEU A 615 32.90 11.13 22.12
N VAL A 616 33.90 10.49 21.51
CA VAL A 616 35.08 11.11 20.93
C VAL A 616 34.93 11.26 19.42
N GLY A 617 35.14 12.49 18.92
CA GLY A 617 35.07 12.80 17.50
C GLY A 617 34.08 13.93 17.20
N PRO A 618 33.98 14.35 15.92
CA PRO A 618 33.06 15.41 15.53
C PRO A 618 31.65 14.84 15.43
N PHE A 619 30.82 15.17 16.42
CA PHE A 619 29.38 14.98 16.34
C PHE A 619 28.72 16.29 15.92
N GLU A 620 27.61 16.19 15.19
CA GLU A 620 26.89 17.34 14.65
C GLU A 620 25.53 17.57 15.32
N SER A 621 24.81 16.51 15.68
CA SER A 621 23.47 16.62 16.25
C SER A 621 23.20 15.57 17.33
N PHE A 622 22.36 15.94 18.30
CA PHE A 622 21.66 15.01 19.15
C PHE A 622 20.43 14.50 18.40
N TYR A 623 20.24 13.19 18.39
CA TYR A 623 19.29 12.50 17.54
C TYR A 623 18.36 11.63 18.40
N PHE A 624 17.07 11.66 18.09
CA PHE A 624 16.13 10.68 18.60
C PHE A 624 14.97 10.44 17.63
N SER A 625 14.40 9.24 17.67
CA SER A 625 13.21 8.90 16.89
C SER A 625 12.00 8.78 17.80
N MET A 626 10.84 9.33 17.41
CA MET A 626 9.62 9.21 18.21
C MET A 626 8.37 9.05 17.37
N ALA A 627 7.43 8.27 17.87
CA ALA A 627 6.07 8.18 17.34
C ALA A 627 5.09 8.79 18.33
N ASN A 628 4.16 9.59 17.81
CA ASN A 628 2.99 10.02 18.56
C ASN A 628 2.01 8.86 18.69
N MET A 629 1.48 8.61 19.89
CA MET A 629 0.59 7.50 20.22
C MET A 629 -0.79 7.99 20.71
N GLU A 630 -1.26 9.11 20.19
CA GLU A 630 -2.61 9.62 20.44
C GLU A 630 -3.67 8.55 20.09
N ASP A 631 -4.66 8.41 20.97
CA ASP A 631 -5.74 7.43 20.80
C ASP A 631 -6.85 7.97 19.87
N ASP A 632 -7.58 7.06 19.23
CA ASP A 632 -8.64 7.40 18.26
C ASP A 632 -9.88 8.11 18.89
N GLU A 633 -10.01 8.07 20.22
CA GLU A 633 -11.17 8.59 20.97
C GLU A 633 -10.92 9.96 21.63
N ASP A 634 -9.69 10.46 21.65
CA ASP A 634 -9.37 11.71 22.33
C ASP A 634 -9.63 12.92 21.41
N ASP A 635 -10.76 13.58 21.65
CA ASP A 635 -11.09 14.88 21.06
C ASP A 635 -10.08 15.94 21.55
N ALA A 636 -8.97 16.06 20.80
CA ALA A 636 -7.91 17.05 20.94
C ALA A 636 -7.00 16.91 22.18
N THR A 637 -6.03 16.01 22.10
CA THR A 637 -4.81 16.09 22.89
C THR A 637 -3.97 17.29 22.45
N THR A 638 -3.39 17.99 23.42
CA THR A 638 -2.38 19.01 23.15
C THR A 638 -1.16 18.35 22.52
N VAL A 639 -0.67 18.90 21.41
CA VAL A 639 0.62 18.49 20.84
C VAL A 639 1.69 18.74 21.92
N PRO A 640 2.37 17.70 22.41
CA PRO A 640 3.29 17.84 23.52
C PRO A 640 4.54 18.64 23.12
N LYS A 641 5.19 19.25 24.12
CA LYS A 641 6.46 19.96 23.92
C LYS A 641 7.60 19.30 24.66
N LEU A 642 8.78 19.27 24.02
CA LEU A 642 9.99 18.67 24.56
C LEU A 642 11.14 19.65 24.68
N ASP A 643 11.82 19.59 25.82
CA ASP A 643 13.13 20.21 26.00
C ASP A 643 14.22 19.16 26.19
N VAL A 644 15.36 19.33 25.54
CA VAL A 644 16.55 18.50 25.76
C VAL A 644 17.58 19.29 26.55
N THR A 645 18.10 18.68 27.60
CA THR A 645 19.13 19.26 28.47
C THR A 645 20.36 18.36 28.51
N LEU A 646 21.52 18.92 28.20
CA LEU A 646 22.82 18.28 28.37
C LEU A 646 23.51 18.84 29.61
N GLU A 647 23.95 17.96 30.50
CA GLU A 647 24.67 18.29 31.73
C GLU A 647 26.01 17.54 31.78
N THR A 648 27.07 18.30 32.01
CA THR A 648 28.44 17.79 32.09
C THR A 648 28.88 17.56 33.54
N ARG A 649 29.88 16.70 33.77
CA ARG A 649 30.45 16.38 35.09
C ARG A 649 30.95 17.57 35.89
N ASN A 650 31.36 18.65 35.22
CA ASN A 650 31.79 19.89 35.87
C ASN A 650 30.63 20.83 36.25
N GLY A 651 29.38 20.36 36.11
CA GLY A 651 28.15 21.07 36.49
C GLY A 651 27.65 22.08 35.47
N LYS A 652 28.20 22.15 34.25
CA LYS A 652 27.62 22.97 33.18
C LYS A 652 26.38 22.30 32.60
N THR A 653 25.38 23.12 32.28
CA THR A 653 24.09 22.67 31.74
C THR A 653 23.67 23.55 30.56
N ALA A 654 23.21 22.93 29.47
CA ALA A 654 22.61 23.59 28.31
C ALA A 654 21.25 22.96 28.01
N LYS A 655 20.19 23.77 28.01
CA LYS A 655 18.80 23.35 27.75
C LYS A 655 18.30 23.99 26.46
N VAL A 656 17.77 23.16 25.55
CA VAL A 656 17.32 23.57 24.22
C VAL A 656 15.91 23.01 23.95
N PRO A 657 14.93 23.85 23.59
CA PRO A 657 13.59 23.40 23.20
C PRO A 657 13.61 22.76 21.81
N LEU A 658 12.92 21.64 21.64
CA LEU A 658 12.83 20.92 20.37
C LEU A 658 12.07 21.74 19.31
N GLU A 659 11.06 22.50 19.73
CA GLU A 659 10.17 23.28 18.86
C GLU A 659 10.92 24.41 18.14
N ARG A 660 12.12 24.79 18.61
CA ARG A 660 13.01 25.69 17.86
C ARG A 660 13.41 25.09 16.51
N PHE A 661 13.46 23.76 16.39
CA PHE A 661 13.92 23.04 15.21
C PHE A 661 12.78 22.34 14.49
N ARG A 662 11.92 21.60 15.21
CA ARG A 662 10.82 20.84 14.61
C ARG A 662 9.73 20.58 15.64
N GLU A 663 8.49 20.94 15.31
CA GLU A 663 7.34 20.61 16.14
C GLU A 663 7.00 19.11 16.06
N ILE A 664 6.43 18.57 17.14
CA ILE A 664 5.88 17.22 17.13
C ILE A 664 4.61 17.23 16.29
N MET A 665 4.53 16.33 15.32
CA MET A 665 3.36 16.24 14.45
C MET A 665 2.25 15.42 15.12
N PRO A 666 0.96 15.83 14.99
CA PRO A 666 -0.17 15.02 15.44
C PRO A 666 -0.30 13.74 14.61
N SER A 667 -1.01 12.75 15.14
CA SER A 667 -1.23 11.48 14.44
C SER A 667 -2.06 11.66 13.16
N ILE A 668 -1.74 10.91 12.10
CA ILE A 668 -2.50 10.97 10.85
C ILE A 668 -3.75 10.08 10.94
N HIS A 669 -4.88 10.70 11.23
CA HIS A 669 -6.18 10.02 11.27
C HIS A 669 -6.70 9.71 9.87
N THR A 670 -6.97 8.44 9.62
CA THR A 670 -7.40 7.91 8.34
C THR A 670 -8.78 7.28 8.41
N GLN A 671 -9.66 7.76 7.54
CA GLN A 671 -10.93 7.12 7.22
C GLN A 671 -10.83 6.53 5.81
N TYR A 672 -10.97 5.21 5.69
CA TYR A 672 -10.83 4.49 4.43
C TYR A 672 -12.15 4.39 3.67
N THR A 673 -13.29 4.37 4.38
CA THR A 673 -14.60 4.16 3.79
C THR A 673 -15.47 5.42 3.82
N ARG A 674 -16.45 5.50 2.91
CA ARG A 674 -17.40 6.62 2.87
C ARG A 674 -18.19 6.77 4.17
N ASN A 675 -18.23 5.72 5.01
CA ASN A 675 -19.00 5.69 6.23
C ASN A 675 -18.20 4.96 7.31
N ARG A 676 -17.67 5.73 8.29
CA ARG A 676 -16.84 5.19 9.38
C ARG A 676 -17.47 3.99 10.10
N TYR A 677 -18.80 3.92 10.23
CA TYR A 677 -19.48 2.82 10.93
C TYR A 677 -19.42 1.48 10.18
N LEU A 678 -18.96 1.47 8.93
CA LEU A 678 -18.75 0.25 8.16
C LEU A 678 -17.35 -0.34 8.35
N GLU A 679 -16.41 0.41 8.91
CA GLU A 679 -14.99 0.02 8.98
C GLU A 679 -14.75 -1.20 9.87
N ASP A 680 -15.46 -1.27 10.99
CA ASP A 680 -15.40 -2.40 11.95
C ASP A 680 -15.88 -3.73 11.36
N ILE A 681 -16.77 -3.67 10.36
CA ILE A 681 -17.40 -4.86 9.79
C ILE A 681 -16.85 -5.20 8.39
N LEU A 682 -16.31 -4.21 7.67
CA LEU A 682 -15.73 -4.40 6.35
C LEU A 682 -14.42 -5.18 6.45
N LYS A 683 -14.32 -6.25 5.66
CA LYS A 683 -13.13 -7.13 5.62
C LYS A 683 -12.66 -7.59 7.01
N LYS A 684 -13.60 -7.84 7.93
CA LYS A 684 -13.34 -8.24 9.33
C LYS A 684 -12.59 -7.18 10.15
N GLY A 685 -12.99 -5.92 10.03
CA GLY A 685 -12.40 -4.83 10.81
C GLY A 685 -11.04 -4.36 10.27
N LYS A 686 -10.80 -4.50 8.95
CA LYS A 686 -9.50 -4.11 8.34
C LYS A 686 -9.18 -2.62 8.60
N TYR A 687 -10.21 -1.78 8.72
CA TYR A 687 -10.10 -0.33 8.78
C TYR A 687 -10.54 0.24 10.14
N SER A 688 -10.63 -0.57 11.20
CA SER A 688 -11.16 -0.12 12.50
C SER A 688 -10.31 0.98 13.12
N GLU A 689 -8.98 0.86 13.03
CA GLU A 689 -8.05 1.82 13.62
C GLU A 689 -7.76 2.97 12.63
N SER A 690 -8.04 4.19 13.07
CA SER A 690 -7.90 5.42 12.30
C SER A 690 -6.46 5.94 12.33
N THR A 691 -5.64 5.53 13.30
CA THR A 691 -4.23 5.92 13.41
C THR A 691 -3.30 4.70 13.40
N GLU A 692 -2.01 4.95 13.11
CA GLU A 692 -0.92 4.01 13.37
C GLU A 692 0.23 4.83 13.94
N ALA A 693 0.93 4.32 14.96
CA ALA A 693 2.17 4.95 15.42
C ALA A 693 3.19 4.91 14.28
N VAL A 694 3.80 6.05 13.96
CA VAL A 694 4.85 6.15 12.95
C VAL A 694 5.99 6.98 13.50
N PHE A 695 7.17 6.39 13.52
CA PHE A 695 8.39 7.05 13.99
C PHE A 695 8.84 8.18 13.07
N GLN A 696 9.07 9.35 13.66
CA GLN A 696 9.72 10.50 13.04
C GLN A 696 11.11 10.69 13.63
N THR A 697 12.07 11.07 12.80
CA THR A 697 13.39 11.49 13.23
C THR A 697 13.37 12.96 13.67
N TYR A 698 13.95 13.25 14.83
CA TYR A 698 14.19 14.59 15.34
C TYR A 698 15.69 14.79 15.59
N GLU A 699 16.21 15.91 15.13
CA GLU A 699 17.61 16.28 15.28
C GLU A 699 17.75 17.67 15.87
N ILE A 700 18.61 17.78 16.89
CA ILE A 700 18.97 19.05 17.51
C ILE A 700 20.45 19.29 17.25
N PRO A 701 20.83 20.31 16.46
CA PRO A 701 22.23 20.64 16.21
C PRO A 701 22.99 20.88 17.52
N LEU A 702 24.17 20.27 17.66
CA LEU A 702 25.00 20.45 18.84
C LEU A 702 25.50 21.87 19.01
N GLU A 703 25.62 22.62 17.91
CA GLU A 703 25.91 24.05 17.95
C GLU A 703 24.86 24.84 18.75
N ALA A 704 23.59 24.43 18.77
CA ALA A 704 22.57 25.09 19.58
C ALA A 704 22.84 24.97 21.10
N PHE A 705 23.45 23.86 21.53
CA PHE A 705 23.89 23.71 22.92
C PHE A 705 25.17 24.52 23.20
N LYS A 706 26.11 24.55 22.23
CA LYS A 706 27.35 25.32 22.34
C LYS A 706 27.12 26.84 22.31
N GLU A 707 26.11 27.33 21.60
CA GLU A 707 25.66 28.74 21.65
C GLU A 707 25.33 29.18 23.09
N LEU A 708 24.70 28.30 23.87
CA LEU A 708 24.34 28.55 25.26
C LEU A 708 25.53 28.31 26.21
N LYS A 709 26.39 27.33 25.88
CA LYS A 709 27.57 26.91 26.66
C LYS A 709 28.75 26.56 25.74
N PRO A 710 29.60 27.53 25.37
CA PRO A 710 30.70 27.31 24.41
C PRO A 710 31.72 26.26 24.85
N ASP A 711 31.91 26.09 26.16
CA ASP A 711 32.86 25.12 26.73
C ASP A 711 32.24 23.73 26.98
N LEU A 712 31.09 23.41 26.36
CA LEU A 712 30.43 22.10 26.49
C LEU A 712 31.15 21.05 25.62
N GLN A 713 31.64 20.00 26.26
CA GLN A 713 32.31 18.87 25.62
C GLN A 713 31.46 17.60 25.79
N LEU A 714 31.28 16.84 24.70
CA LEU A 714 30.44 15.64 24.76
C LEU A 714 31.04 14.53 25.63
N GLN A 715 32.37 14.43 25.68
CA GLN A 715 33.06 13.43 26.51
C GLN A 715 32.79 13.67 28.00
N GLU A 716 32.55 14.92 28.39
CA GLU A 716 32.25 15.31 29.77
C GLU A 716 30.76 15.16 30.13
N ILE A 717 29.89 14.72 29.21
CA ILE A 717 28.46 14.56 29.51
C ILE A 717 28.27 13.49 30.59
N GLU A 718 27.60 13.89 31.66
CA GLU A 718 27.18 13.00 32.74
C GLU A 718 25.71 12.62 32.61
N LYS A 719 24.87 13.58 32.17
CA LYS A 719 23.43 13.42 32.17
C LYS A 719 22.79 14.09 30.95
N ILE A 720 21.89 13.36 30.30
CA ILE A 720 21.03 13.87 29.21
C ILE A 720 19.59 13.77 29.71
N THR A 721 18.85 14.87 29.67
CA THR A 721 17.46 14.92 30.17
C THR A 721 16.52 15.39 29.07
N VAL A 722 15.49 14.59 28.79
CA VAL A 722 14.35 14.97 27.94
C VAL A 722 13.17 15.29 28.86
N SER A 723 12.73 16.54 28.85
CA SER A 723 11.58 17.02 29.63
C SER A 723 10.34 17.10 28.75
N PHE A 724 9.26 16.47 29.18
CA PHE A 724 7.97 16.39 28.51
C PHE A 724 7.01 17.36 29.19
N THR A 725 6.40 18.26 28.42
CA THR A 725 5.52 19.33 28.92
C THR A 725 4.25 19.43 28.08
N ASP A 726 3.27 20.19 28.58
CA ASP A 726 1.97 20.42 27.94
C ASP A 726 1.14 19.13 27.75
N GLY A 727 1.10 18.27 28.79
CA GLY A 727 0.27 17.08 28.79
C GLY A 727 -1.25 17.37 28.89
N PRO A 728 -2.11 16.34 28.75
CA PRO A 728 -1.75 14.92 28.68
C PRO A 728 -1.08 14.53 27.36
N GLY A 729 -0.17 13.55 27.39
CA GLY A 729 0.55 13.10 26.21
C GLY A 729 1.03 11.65 26.28
N LYS A 730 1.15 11.01 25.11
CA LYS A 730 1.63 9.64 24.97
C LYS A 730 2.56 9.51 23.76
N LEU A 731 3.83 9.21 24.02
CA LEU A 731 4.86 9.09 22.99
C LEU A 731 5.60 7.75 23.12
N MET A 732 5.96 7.16 21.99
CA MET A 732 6.95 6.09 21.93
C MET A 732 8.26 6.66 21.42
N VAL A 733 9.33 6.53 22.20
CA VAL A 733 10.69 6.95 21.81
C VAL A 733 11.51 5.73 21.44
N ASP A 734 12.28 5.86 20.36
CA ASP A 734 13.22 4.88 19.83
C ASP A 734 14.53 5.59 19.46
N ASP A 735 15.59 4.83 19.22
CA ASP A 735 16.90 5.27 18.72
C ASP A 735 17.38 6.62 19.33
N ILE A 736 17.88 6.63 20.57
CA ILE A 736 18.44 7.86 21.18
C ILE A 736 19.96 7.84 21.03
N GLY A 737 20.55 8.93 20.50
CA GLY A 737 21.99 9.00 20.30
C GLY A 737 22.51 10.30 19.72
N PHE A 738 23.67 10.21 19.07
CA PHE A 738 24.31 11.33 18.38
C PHE A 738 24.64 10.94 16.93
N ILE A 739 24.55 11.91 16.02
CA ILE A 739 25.02 11.75 14.63
C ILE A 739 26.42 12.33 14.53
N LYS A 740 27.34 11.56 13.94
CA LYS A 740 28.68 12.03 13.57
C LYS A 740 28.60 12.97 12.38
N ALA A 741 29.45 13.99 12.34
CA ALA A 741 29.57 14.88 11.20
C ALA A 741 29.97 14.10 9.94
N ASP A 742 29.35 14.44 8.81
CA ASP A 742 29.61 13.80 7.52
C ASP A 742 31.11 13.87 7.16
N GLY A 743 31.69 12.73 6.75
CA GLY A 743 33.11 12.61 6.40
C GLY A 743 34.09 12.29 7.55
N ALA A 744 33.60 12.15 8.79
CA ALA A 744 34.41 11.71 9.92
C ALA A 744 34.55 10.16 9.93
N LYS A 745 35.51 9.65 9.16
CA LYS A 745 35.92 8.23 9.19
C LYS A 745 36.70 7.89 10.45
#